data_AF-Q9PAZ6-F1
#
_entry.id   AF-Q9PAZ6-F1
#
_cell.length_a   1.000
_cell.length_b   1.000
_cell.length_c   1.000
_cell.angle_alpha   90.00
_cell.angle_beta   90.00
_cell.angle_gamma   90.00
#
_symmetry.space_group_name_H-M   'P 1'
#
loop_
_entity.id
_entity.type
_entity.pdbx_description
1 polymer ?
#
loop_
_entity_poly.entity_id
_entity_poly.type
_entity_poly.pdbx_seq_one_letter_code
_entity_poly.pdbx_strand_id
1 'polypeptide(L)'
;MIDNALRIHGLFIMKLKFQKRKVLTVFIVFSMCGGGVVYANGSVPSVSNKYDLGTLTNDGSQYSYVNALSKDGRVVGGFVTPDGNDYIATIWSWNNLKDTINIGASFARSKVKALSADGSIAGGYQYIRIHESSSSANLEKKASNGKFLANDGVSATFIPVIWSGDSWENEVKLELGILESGVVNALSGDGKTIGGYGFSTHLVPIIWSGSHWKDIKHLDVPKEYYDAEVRALSTDGKVAGGYISSKNITRGILEGKSRNDTKNFTHAFIWSGDGFGIKTDLGTLNNNESEGAEVRALSADGKVAGGYFSMENGSVFYGAIWSGDQWTTKTQLGTLKSDNSGNSLVYALSADGKIATGFAESDSSIGRATVWLGDHWQTKIDLGTLKSDNSGYSISTALSADGTVAAGYSEVDSGKDHATVWKIIYPTQSQSESQPQSQPTVVKVDTVNTIGALSVLAAETFSVMDLQRQGLILLQQGCEIDDSQVCWSVRTGVVSTGSNRDSVVGFRFGYAMFETLSAGFSLDRSLSRSLQDSYLKNNYNLGAGFYAQWNAPFRGGEWYVRPAVAFNRYSVVVQRPLLTNTEAGTGYSRMKGRDVSLEAGQRFNADHSVLLGWHLGVRHSSVLRTAYSEQNAAFPFSYSAINNRRTSAYVGADVAVPLTARLKWMAGLEIDRRLYGDDPVYGGHADYIGGFAHQMVMKRVIGTISSGVEYRLSPTMFWGATFDVSRRALGDRTWSGTLSLGGRF
;
A
#
# COMPACT_ATOMS: atom_id res chain seq x y z
N MET A 1 18.42 29.41 44.81
CA MET A 1 17.67 29.78 46.03
C MET A 1 16.48 28.85 46.16
N ILE A 2 16.22 28.42 47.40
CA ILE A 2 15.14 27.56 47.90
C ILE A 2 15.38 26.04 47.75
N ASP A 3 15.95 25.56 48.85
CA ASP A 3 15.99 24.24 49.46
C ASP A 3 14.57 23.69 49.74
N ASN A 4 14.38 22.37 49.66
CA ASN A 4 13.54 21.63 50.62
C ASN A 4 13.65 20.12 50.44
N ALA A 5 14.17 19.48 51.49
CA ALA A 5 14.17 18.05 51.72
C ALA A 5 12.75 17.50 51.98
N LEU A 6 12.47 16.28 51.49
CA LEU A 6 11.47 15.40 52.09
C LEU A 6 12.08 14.02 52.31
N ARG A 7 12.39 13.72 53.58
CA ARG A 7 12.62 12.37 54.09
C ARG A 7 11.29 11.62 54.10
N ILE A 8 11.26 10.38 53.61
CA ILE A 8 10.30 9.37 54.05
C ILE A 8 11.05 8.09 54.41
N HIS A 9 11.03 7.76 55.70
CA HIS A 9 11.46 6.48 56.28
C HIS A 9 10.36 5.43 56.11
N GLY A 10 10.75 4.17 55.89
CA GLY A 10 9.85 3.03 56.02
C GLY A 10 10.37 1.76 55.36
N LEU A 11 11.49 1.20 55.82
CA LEU A 11 11.94 -0.14 55.44
C LEU A 11 11.63 -1.11 56.59
N PHE A 12 10.59 -1.92 56.44
CA PHE A 12 10.28 -3.02 57.36
C PHE A 12 11.21 -4.21 57.04
N ILE A 13 12.13 -4.51 57.95
CA ILE A 13 13.00 -5.70 57.87
C ILE A 13 12.47 -6.74 58.87
N MET A 14 11.86 -7.81 58.39
CA MET A 14 11.53 -8.98 59.20
C MET A 14 12.71 -9.97 59.14
N LYS A 15 13.54 -10.01 60.18
CA LYS A 15 14.63 -10.99 60.34
C LYS A 15 14.09 -12.25 61.03
N LEU A 16 13.89 -13.34 60.29
CA LEU A 16 13.74 -14.68 60.85
C LEU A 16 15.14 -15.30 61.03
N LYS A 17 15.50 -15.62 62.28
CA LYS A 17 16.76 -16.27 62.66
C LYS A 17 16.58 -17.79 62.57
N PHE A 18 17.32 -18.46 61.69
CA PHE A 18 17.55 -19.91 61.77
C PHE A 18 19.06 -20.20 61.84
N GLN A 19 19.42 -21.12 62.72
CA GLN A 19 20.80 -21.50 63.03
C GLN A 19 21.45 -22.28 61.88
N LYS A 20 22.58 -21.76 61.42
CA LYS A 20 23.71 -22.42 60.72
C LYS A 20 23.36 -23.42 59.60
N ARG A 21 23.35 -22.93 58.34
CA ARG A 21 24.32 -23.27 57.27
C ARG A 21 23.94 -22.55 55.96
N LYS A 22 24.93 -21.83 55.39
CA LYS A 22 25.06 -21.16 54.07
C LYS A 22 23.76 -20.70 53.36
N VAL A 23 23.56 -19.38 53.33
CA VAL A 23 22.51 -18.70 52.54
C VAL A 23 23.15 -18.04 51.30
N LEU A 24 22.54 -18.27 50.13
CA LEU A 24 22.71 -17.47 48.92
C LEU A 24 21.85 -16.21 49.09
N THR A 25 22.49 -15.04 49.24
CA THR A 25 21.79 -13.75 49.35
C THR A 25 21.35 -13.28 47.97
N VAL A 26 20.04 -13.27 47.69
CA VAL A 26 19.47 -12.60 46.51
C VAL A 26 19.12 -11.17 46.90
N PHE A 27 19.80 -10.19 46.29
CA PHE A 27 19.45 -8.78 46.40
C PHE A 27 18.37 -8.43 45.38
N ILE A 28 17.22 -7.93 45.85
CA ILE A 28 16.25 -7.24 45.00
C ILE A 28 16.51 -5.73 45.14
N VAL A 29 17.08 -5.13 44.10
CA VAL A 29 17.24 -3.68 43.98
C VAL A 29 16.08 -3.17 43.12
N PHE A 30 15.19 -2.37 43.72
CA PHE A 30 14.26 -1.54 42.94
C PHE A 30 15.04 -0.33 42.41
N SER A 31 15.36 -0.34 41.12
CA SER A 31 15.82 0.84 40.40
C SER A 31 14.64 1.45 39.65
N MET A 32 14.18 2.62 40.09
CA MET A 32 13.38 3.52 39.28
C MET A 32 14.34 4.29 38.37
N CYS A 33 14.56 3.79 37.15
CA CYS A 33 15.18 4.57 36.09
C CYS A 33 14.09 5.22 35.23
N GLY A 34 14.12 6.55 35.17
CA GLY A 34 13.33 7.33 34.22
C GLY A 34 13.69 6.93 32.79
N GLY A 35 12.67 6.60 32.00
CA GLY A 35 12.79 6.35 30.58
C GLY A 35 13.04 7.67 29.84
N GLY A 36 14.30 7.98 29.58
CA GLY A 36 14.66 8.93 28.53
C GLY A 36 14.37 8.30 27.18
N VAL A 37 13.32 8.78 26.51
CA VAL A 37 13.04 8.49 25.11
C VAL A 37 14.10 9.23 24.29
N VAL A 38 15.04 8.49 23.71
CA VAL A 38 15.97 9.02 22.71
C VAL A 38 15.22 9.08 21.40
N TYR A 39 14.73 10.27 21.04
CA TYR A 39 14.34 10.58 19.68
C TYR A 39 15.62 10.65 18.83
N ALA A 40 15.80 9.69 17.94
CA ALA A 40 16.72 9.84 16.84
C ALA A 40 16.12 10.89 15.88
N ASN A 41 16.66 12.11 15.93
CA ASN A 41 16.39 13.16 14.94
C ASN A 41 17.03 12.73 13.60
N GLY A 42 16.26 12.00 12.80
CA GLY A 42 16.43 11.93 11.36
C GLY A 42 15.58 13.04 10.74
N SER A 43 16.22 13.90 9.95
CA SER A 43 15.59 14.93 9.13
C SER A 43 14.35 14.40 8.41
N VAL A 44 13.22 15.07 8.64
CA VAL A 44 11.91 14.77 8.04
C VAL A 44 11.92 15.26 6.58
N PRO A 45 11.79 14.39 5.57
CA PRO A 45 11.32 14.81 4.26
C PRO A 45 9.80 15.03 4.36
N SER A 46 9.31 16.12 3.79
CA SER A 46 7.89 16.39 3.79
C SER A 46 7.16 15.63 2.68
N VAL A 47 6.09 14.96 3.08
CA VAL A 47 4.74 15.11 2.53
C VAL A 47 4.59 15.05 1.00
N SER A 48 4.45 13.84 0.46
CA SER A 48 4.00 13.62 -0.93
C SER A 48 2.53 13.19 -0.99
N ASN A 49 1.79 13.62 -2.03
CA ASN A 49 0.37 13.25 -2.32
C ASN A 49 0.20 12.35 -3.52
N LYS A 50 1.25 11.61 -3.77
CA LYS A 50 1.68 11.20 -5.08
C LYS A 50 2.50 9.95 -4.87
N TYR A 51 2.14 8.92 -5.59
CA TYR A 51 3.00 7.76 -5.64
C TYR A 51 4.09 8.01 -6.67
N ASP A 52 5.32 8.18 -6.21
CA ASP A 52 6.51 8.13 -7.04
C ASP A 52 6.70 6.68 -7.51
N LEU A 53 6.49 6.45 -8.80
CA LEU A 53 6.68 5.15 -9.46
C LEU A 53 8.16 4.75 -9.52
N GLY A 54 9.06 5.64 -9.10
CA GLY A 54 10.49 5.43 -9.03
C GLY A 54 11.14 5.41 -10.41
N THR A 55 12.39 4.96 -10.39
CA THR A 55 13.20 4.76 -11.59
C THR A 55 13.75 3.33 -11.58
N LEU A 56 14.66 2.98 -12.48
CA LEU A 56 15.26 1.64 -12.47
C LEU A 56 16.19 1.45 -11.27
N THR A 57 16.65 2.54 -10.67
CA THR A 57 17.46 2.56 -9.45
C THR A 57 16.79 3.40 -8.35
N ASN A 58 16.99 3.02 -7.10
CA ASN A 58 16.42 3.73 -5.94
C ASN A 58 17.32 4.89 -5.46
N ASP A 59 18.31 5.29 -6.24
CA ASP A 59 19.28 6.34 -5.88
C ASP A 59 18.82 7.75 -6.24
N GLY A 60 17.65 7.90 -6.88
CA GLY A 60 17.04 9.19 -7.23
C GLY A 60 17.84 10.00 -8.26
N SER A 61 18.75 9.36 -8.99
CA SER A 61 19.63 10.02 -9.96
C SER A 61 19.03 10.14 -11.36
N GLN A 62 18.01 9.31 -11.65
CA GLN A 62 17.42 9.13 -12.97
C GLN A 62 16.14 9.98 -13.15
N TYR A 63 15.70 10.16 -14.40
CA TYR A 63 14.35 10.68 -14.67
C TYR A 63 13.42 9.53 -15.06
N SER A 64 12.13 9.66 -14.76
CA SER A 64 11.10 8.75 -15.24
C SER A 64 9.84 9.50 -15.66
N TYR A 65 9.20 9.01 -16.73
CA TYR A 65 8.07 9.68 -17.36
C TYR A 65 6.98 8.67 -17.71
N VAL A 66 5.73 9.08 -17.50
CA VAL A 66 4.52 8.32 -17.92
C VAL A 66 3.98 8.87 -19.23
N ASN A 67 3.55 7.98 -20.12
CA ASN A 67 2.83 8.33 -21.36
C ASN A 67 1.43 7.73 -21.44
N ALA A 68 1.16 6.62 -20.73
CA ALA A 68 -0.09 5.88 -20.88
C ALA A 68 -0.52 5.22 -19.56
N LEU A 69 -1.84 5.02 -19.42
CA LEU A 69 -2.49 4.42 -18.25
C LEU A 69 -3.61 3.50 -18.73
N SER A 70 -3.74 2.31 -18.13
CA SER A 70 -4.88 1.41 -18.38
C SER A 70 -6.19 2.02 -17.88
N LYS A 71 -7.30 1.50 -18.38
CA LYS A 71 -8.64 2.00 -18.10
C LYS A 71 -8.99 2.00 -16.60
N ASP A 72 -8.51 1.00 -15.87
CA ASP A 72 -8.68 0.82 -14.43
C ASP A 72 -7.60 1.53 -13.58
N GLY A 73 -6.61 2.14 -14.23
CA GLY A 73 -5.47 2.79 -13.61
C GLY A 73 -4.33 1.86 -13.19
N ARG A 74 -4.44 0.54 -13.32
CA ARG A 74 -3.50 -0.41 -12.70
C ARG A 74 -2.24 -0.75 -13.48
N VAL A 75 -2.14 -0.29 -14.72
CA VAL A 75 -0.95 -0.49 -15.56
C VAL A 75 -0.55 0.86 -16.13
N VAL A 76 0.69 1.24 -15.90
CA VAL A 76 1.27 2.50 -16.38
C VAL A 76 2.38 2.19 -17.35
N GLY A 77 2.38 2.87 -18.49
CA GLY A 77 3.39 2.73 -19.52
C GLY A 77 4.16 4.03 -19.71
N GLY A 78 5.48 3.93 -19.80
CA GLY A 78 6.33 5.09 -20.01
C GLY A 78 7.78 4.72 -20.29
N PHE A 79 8.71 5.51 -19.74
CA PHE A 79 10.14 5.26 -19.88
C PHE A 79 10.96 5.85 -18.73
N VAL A 80 12.14 5.29 -18.52
CA VAL A 80 13.16 5.79 -17.57
C VAL A 80 14.40 6.21 -18.34
N THR A 81 15.11 7.24 -17.86
CA THR A 81 16.39 7.70 -18.41
C THR A 81 17.50 7.66 -17.36
N PRO A 82 18.36 6.61 -17.37
CA PRO A 82 19.43 6.44 -16.39
C PRO A 82 20.51 7.53 -16.39
N ASP A 83 20.85 8.06 -17.57
CA ASP A 83 21.96 9.00 -17.78
C ASP A 83 21.55 10.26 -18.57
N GLY A 84 20.24 10.47 -18.72
CA GLY A 84 19.63 11.59 -19.45
C GLY A 84 19.64 11.46 -20.97
N ASN A 85 20.39 10.52 -21.55
CA ASN A 85 20.52 10.35 -23.00
C ASN A 85 19.90 9.06 -23.53
N ASP A 86 19.80 8.03 -22.70
CA ASP A 86 19.15 6.77 -23.06
C ASP A 86 17.72 6.68 -22.52
N TYR A 87 16.82 6.05 -23.30
CA TYR A 87 15.42 5.83 -22.94
C TYR A 87 15.18 4.33 -22.81
N ILE A 88 14.57 3.91 -21.72
CA ILE A 88 14.25 2.50 -21.49
C ILE A 88 12.74 2.40 -21.31
N ALA A 89 12.06 1.67 -22.19
CA ALA A 89 10.64 1.41 -22.10
C ALA A 89 10.31 0.67 -20.80
N THR A 90 9.39 1.21 -20.02
CA THR A 90 9.06 0.72 -18.68
C THR A 90 7.56 0.58 -18.51
N ILE A 91 7.15 -0.53 -17.90
CA ILE A 91 5.79 -0.78 -17.41
C ILE A 91 5.81 -0.84 -15.89
N TRP A 92 4.90 -0.13 -15.24
CA TRP A 92 4.59 -0.29 -13.82
C TRP A 92 3.24 -1.01 -13.70
N SER A 93 3.18 -2.11 -12.93
CA SER A 93 1.96 -2.94 -12.85
C SER A 93 1.72 -3.48 -11.44
N TRP A 94 0.48 -3.35 -10.95
CA TRP A 94 0.11 -3.82 -9.61
C TRP A 94 -0.66 -5.15 -9.60
N ASN A 95 -0.74 -5.85 -10.73
CA ASN A 95 -1.58 -7.04 -10.84
C ASN A 95 -1.01 -8.29 -10.13
N ASN A 96 0.30 -8.38 -9.82
CA ASN A 96 0.95 -9.57 -9.23
C ASN A 96 2.34 -9.32 -8.56
N LEU A 97 2.50 -8.28 -7.72
CA LEU A 97 3.78 -7.96 -7.03
C LEU A 97 4.97 -7.58 -7.95
N LYS A 98 4.72 -7.18 -9.21
CA LYS A 98 5.77 -6.75 -10.16
C LYS A 98 5.79 -5.22 -10.29
N ASP A 99 6.42 -4.53 -9.36
CA ASP A 99 6.25 -3.08 -9.25
C ASP A 99 6.92 -2.27 -10.40
N THR A 100 7.90 -2.82 -11.12
CA THR A 100 8.48 -2.21 -12.34
C THR A 100 9.06 -3.27 -13.28
N ILE A 101 8.73 -3.24 -14.57
CA ILE A 101 9.23 -4.15 -15.61
C ILE A 101 9.86 -3.34 -16.74
N ASN A 102 11.14 -3.60 -17.02
CA ASN A 102 11.80 -3.12 -18.23
C ASN A 102 11.46 -4.05 -19.40
N ILE A 103 10.98 -3.48 -20.49
CA ILE A 103 10.54 -4.23 -21.68
C ILE A 103 11.32 -3.84 -22.94
N GLY A 104 12.32 -2.96 -22.81
CA GLY A 104 13.23 -2.58 -23.88
C GLY A 104 14.41 -3.54 -24.02
N ALA A 105 14.77 -3.91 -25.26
CA ALA A 105 15.99 -4.65 -25.54
C ALA A 105 17.22 -3.86 -25.06
N SER A 106 18.21 -4.55 -24.48
CA SER A 106 19.40 -3.99 -23.82
C SER A 106 20.33 -3.13 -24.70
N PHE A 107 20.01 -2.92 -25.98
CA PHE A 107 20.83 -2.19 -26.95
C PHE A 107 20.06 -1.13 -27.76
N ALA A 108 18.75 -0.94 -27.55
CA ALA A 108 17.94 0.03 -28.29
C ALA A 108 17.19 0.97 -27.35
N ARG A 109 17.30 2.29 -27.59
CA ARG A 109 16.51 3.28 -26.83
C ARG A 109 15.04 3.07 -27.13
N SER A 110 14.18 3.00 -26.13
CA SER A 110 12.78 2.60 -26.30
C SER A 110 11.84 3.42 -25.42
N LYS A 111 10.59 3.58 -25.88
CA LYS A 111 9.52 4.24 -25.12
C LYS A 111 8.20 3.52 -25.32
N VAL A 112 7.44 3.36 -24.24
CA VAL A 112 6.00 3.07 -24.31
C VAL A 112 5.25 4.39 -24.50
N LYS A 113 4.32 4.41 -25.45
CA LYS A 113 3.51 5.59 -25.80
C LYS A 113 2.01 5.38 -25.54
N ALA A 114 1.53 4.14 -25.64
CA ALA A 114 0.12 3.80 -25.48
C ALA A 114 -0.06 2.43 -24.82
N LEU A 115 -1.24 2.20 -24.23
CA LEU A 115 -1.68 0.93 -23.64
C LEU A 115 -3.09 0.59 -24.14
N SER A 116 -3.42 -0.70 -24.21
CA SER A 116 -4.80 -1.18 -24.32
C SER A 116 -5.58 -0.88 -23.03
N ALA A 117 -6.92 -0.94 -23.11
CA ALA A 117 -7.78 -0.59 -21.97
C ALA A 117 -7.56 -1.49 -20.76
N ASP A 118 -7.27 -2.77 -20.97
CA ASP A 118 -6.95 -3.75 -19.92
C ASP A 118 -5.48 -3.73 -19.49
N GLY A 119 -4.64 -2.93 -20.17
CA GLY A 119 -3.20 -2.87 -19.91
C GLY A 119 -2.42 -4.13 -20.29
N SER A 120 -2.96 -5.01 -21.17
CA SER A 120 -2.27 -6.24 -21.61
C SER A 120 -1.37 -6.06 -22.84
N ILE A 121 -1.56 -4.95 -23.59
CA ILE A 121 -0.81 -4.61 -24.79
C ILE A 121 -0.26 -3.20 -24.64
N ALA A 122 1.01 -3.02 -24.98
CA ALA A 122 1.71 -1.74 -24.98
C ALA A 122 2.25 -1.45 -26.36
N GLY A 123 2.16 -0.19 -26.77
CA GLY A 123 2.66 0.25 -28.06
C GLY A 123 3.60 1.44 -27.91
N GLY A 124 4.62 1.47 -28.74
CA GLY A 124 5.56 2.58 -28.80
C GLY A 124 6.59 2.38 -29.88
N TYR A 125 7.85 2.65 -29.56
CA TYR A 125 8.94 2.53 -30.52
C TYR A 125 10.27 2.15 -29.88
N GLN A 126 11.14 1.60 -30.71
CA GLN A 126 12.57 1.43 -30.48
C GLN A 126 13.37 2.32 -31.43
N TYR A 127 14.53 2.76 -31.00
CA TYR A 127 15.44 3.63 -31.73
C TYR A 127 16.79 2.95 -31.87
N ILE A 128 17.27 2.84 -33.11
CA ILE A 128 18.55 2.22 -33.44
C ILE A 128 19.45 3.25 -34.12
N ARG A 129 20.68 3.39 -33.63
CA ARG A 129 21.76 4.14 -34.32
C ARG A 129 22.47 3.23 -35.30
N ILE A 130 22.70 3.71 -36.52
CA ILE A 130 23.50 3.02 -37.52
C ILE A 130 24.88 3.69 -37.58
N HIS A 131 25.90 3.12 -36.94
CA HIS A 131 27.28 3.55 -37.13
C HIS A 131 27.77 3.17 -38.53
N GLU A 132 27.93 4.13 -39.44
CA GLU A 132 28.59 3.90 -40.73
C GLU A 132 30.11 3.98 -40.56
N SER A 133 30.80 2.84 -40.69
CA SER A 133 32.24 2.81 -40.87
C SER A 133 32.62 3.10 -42.33
N SER A 134 33.36 4.20 -42.53
CA SER A 134 34.31 4.49 -43.64
C SER A 134 33.86 5.22 -44.93
N SER A 135 34.60 6.31 -45.19
CA SER A 135 34.86 7.06 -46.44
C SER A 135 33.87 8.16 -46.87
N SER A 136 34.35 9.40 -46.70
CA SER A 136 33.72 10.71 -46.88
C SER A 136 33.59 11.19 -48.33
N ALA A 137 33.48 10.30 -49.33
CA ALA A 137 33.41 10.70 -50.75
C ALA A 137 32.03 10.51 -51.42
N ASN A 138 31.03 9.96 -50.72
CA ASN A 138 29.68 9.72 -51.27
C ASN A 138 28.54 10.44 -50.50
N LEU A 139 28.88 11.33 -49.57
CA LEU A 139 27.91 11.97 -48.67
C LEU A 139 27.01 13.01 -49.37
N GLU A 140 27.45 13.63 -50.47
CA GLU A 140 26.61 14.61 -51.20
C GLU A 140 25.59 13.97 -52.15
N LYS A 141 25.64 12.65 -52.40
CA LYS A 141 24.70 11.95 -53.30
C LYS A 141 23.76 10.96 -52.63
N LYS A 142 23.83 10.79 -51.30
CA LYS A 142 22.94 9.90 -50.54
C LYS A 142 22.08 10.62 -49.48
N ALA A 143 22.01 11.94 -49.53
CA ALA A 143 21.09 12.76 -48.73
C ALA A 143 19.63 12.77 -49.27
N SER A 144 19.28 11.90 -50.23
CA SER A 144 17.96 11.87 -50.87
C SER A 144 17.00 10.77 -50.38
N ASN A 145 17.42 9.88 -49.47
CA ASN A 145 16.64 8.70 -49.05
C ASN A 145 16.54 8.58 -47.50
N GLY A 146 15.82 9.53 -46.88
CA GLY A 146 15.17 9.50 -45.55
C GLY A 146 15.88 8.98 -44.28
N LYS A 147 17.21 8.88 -44.26
CA LYS A 147 17.99 8.71 -43.03
C LYS A 147 17.99 9.99 -42.18
N PHE A 148 17.54 9.92 -40.92
CA PHE A 148 17.74 11.00 -39.94
C PHE A 148 19.22 11.05 -39.56
N LEU A 149 19.91 12.13 -39.91
CA LEU A 149 21.21 12.43 -39.33
C LEU A 149 20.98 12.97 -37.92
N ALA A 150 21.46 12.27 -36.90
CA ALA A 150 21.67 12.89 -35.60
C ALA A 150 22.67 14.05 -35.76
N ASN A 151 22.68 15.00 -34.83
CA ASN A 151 23.54 16.21 -34.87
C ASN A 151 25.06 15.91 -35.00
N ASP A 152 25.46 14.64 -34.91
CA ASP A 152 26.81 14.09 -35.07
C ASP A 152 27.06 13.40 -36.43
N GLY A 153 26.11 13.41 -37.37
CA GLY A 153 26.26 12.85 -38.72
C GLY A 153 25.93 11.35 -38.84
N VAL A 154 25.29 10.74 -37.84
CA VAL A 154 24.95 9.31 -37.80
C VAL A 154 23.48 9.07 -38.19
N SER A 155 23.19 8.10 -39.06
CA SER A 155 21.81 7.74 -39.45
C SER A 155 21.07 7.00 -38.33
N ALA A 156 19.84 7.39 -38.00
CA ALA A 156 19.00 6.71 -37.01
C ALA A 156 17.58 6.42 -37.51
N THR A 157 16.98 5.33 -37.00
CA THR A 157 15.66 4.84 -37.44
C THR A 157 14.77 4.50 -36.23
N PHE A 158 13.52 4.96 -36.27
CA PHE A 158 12.46 4.57 -35.34
C PHE A 158 11.72 3.33 -35.85
N ILE A 159 11.60 2.32 -35.00
CA ILE A 159 10.89 1.09 -35.29
C ILE A 159 9.63 1.09 -34.42
N PRO A 160 8.42 1.05 -35.02
CA PRO A 160 7.18 0.90 -34.25
C PRO A 160 7.10 -0.52 -33.66
N VAL A 161 6.80 -0.61 -32.36
CA VAL A 161 6.83 -1.88 -31.63
C VAL A 161 5.59 -2.03 -30.75
N ILE A 162 5.11 -3.26 -30.67
CA ILE A 162 4.08 -3.73 -29.74
C ILE A 162 4.70 -4.74 -28.78
N TRP A 163 4.44 -4.56 -27.49
CA TRP A 163 4.82 -5.48 -26.42
C TRP A 163 3.57 -6.10 -25.79
N SER A 164 3.64 -7.39 -25.46
CA SER A 164 2.53 -8.14 -24.84
C SER A 164 3.03 -9.36 -24.06
N GLY A 165 2.12 -10.04 -23.35
CA GLY A 165 2.41 -11.23 -22.55
C GLY A 165 2.55 -10.94 -21.05
N ASP A 166 2.42 -11.97 -20.21
CA ASP A 166 2.39 -11.84 -18.75
C ASP A 166 3.69 -11.29 -18.14
N SER A 167 4.80 -11.35 -18.89
CA SER A 167 6.07 -10.72 -18.53
C SER A 167 6.56 -9.72 -19.59
N TRP A 168 5.68 -9.30 -20.51
CA TRP A 168 5.97 -8.36 -21.59
C TRP A 168 7.11 -8.78 -22.53
N GLU A 169 7.34 -10.08 -22.62
CA GLU A 169 8.42 -10.68 -23.39
C GLU A 169 8.14 -10.76 -24.90
N ASN A 170 6.86 -10.70 -25.29
CA ASN A 170 6.48 -10.83 -26.69
C ASN A 170 6.56 -9.46 -27.38
N GLU A 171 7.59 -9.30 -28.21
CA GLU A 171 7.82 -8.11 -29.01
C GLU A 171 7.42 -8.34 -30.48
N VAL A 172 6.56 -7.47 -31.01
CA VAL A 172 6.16 -7.47 -32.42
C VAL A 172 6.55 -6.13 -33.05
N LYS A 173 7.44 -6.16 -34.04
CA LYS A 173 7.80 -4.99 -34.85
C LYS A 173 6.75 -4.82 -35.95
N LEU A 174 6.14 -3.64 -36.03
CA LEU A 174 5.11 -3.38 -37.03
C LEU A 174 5.75 -3.11 -38.39
N GLU A 175 5.11 -3.62 -39.44
CA GLU A 175 5.51 -3.35 -40.82
C GLU A 175 5.22 -1.89 -41.19
N LEU A 176 6.14 -1.26 -41.93
CA LEU A 176 6.04 0.15 -42.34
C LEU A 176 5.61 0.31 -43.80
N GLY A 177 5.41 -0.79 -44.53
CA GLY A 177 5.12 -0.77 -45.97
C GLY A 177 6.25 -0.09 -46.74
N ILE A 178 5.94 1.08 -47.33
CA ILE A 178 6.88 1.88 -48.14
C ILE A 178 7.65 2.94 -47.32
N LEU A 179 7.45 2.98 -46.00
CA LEU A 179 8.00 4.03 -45.13
C LEU A 179 9.29 3.58 -44.45
N GLU A 180 10.13 4.55 -44.09
CA GLU A 180 11.51 4.31 -43.64
C GLU A 180 11.65 4.16 -42.13
N SER A 181 10.75 4.78 -41.36
CA SER A 181 10.67 4.64 -39.90
C SER A 181 9.26 4.92 -39.41
N GLY A 182 8.94 4.61 -38.15
CA GLY A 182 7.63 4.96 -37.59
C GLY A 182 7.50 4.79 -36.08
N VAL A 183 6.38 5.26 -35.57
CA VAL A 183 6.06 5.34 -34.14
C VAL A 183 4.60 5.01 -33.91
N VAL A 184 4.34 4.20 -32.88
CA VAL A 184 3.00 4.02 -32.32
C VAL A 184 2.72 5.14 -31.31
N ASN A 185 1.60 5.84 -31.49
CA ASN A 185 1.14 6.89 -30.57
C ASN A 185 -0.11 6.48 -29.77
N ALA A 186 -0.97 5.61 -30.33
CA ALA A 186 -2.27 5.29 -29.75
C ALA A 186 -2.70 3.83 -30.04
N LEU A 187 -3.54 3.28 -29.16
CA LEU A 187 -4.12 1.94 -29.24
C LEU A 187 -5.63 2.02 -29.02
N SER A 188 -6.41 1.16 -29.69
CA SER A 188 -7.80 0.90 -29.32
C SER A 188 -7.87 0.17 -27.98
N GLY A 189 -9.05 0.17 -27.35
CA GLY A 189 -9.26 -0.47 -26.05
C GLY A 189 -8.95 -1.97 -26.05
N ASP A 190 -9.22 -2.67 -27.14
CA ASP A 190 -8.89 -4.09 -27.33
C ASP A 190 -7.49 -4.33 -27.91
N GLY A 191 -6.72 -3.27 -28.17
CA GLY A 191 -5.38 -3.31 -28.75
C GLY A 191 -5.30 -3.77 -30.19
N LYS A 192 -6.42 -3.97 -30.91
CA LYS A 192 -6.42 -4.47 -32.30
C LYS A 192 -6.19 -3.40 -33.36
N THR A 193 -6.50 -2.15 -33.04
CA THR A 193 -6.25 -1.01 -33.92
C THR A 193 -5.17 -0.14 -33.29
N ILE A 194 -4.16 0.20 -34.08
CA ILE A 194 -3.02 1.00 -33.65
C ILE A 194 -2.94 2.24 -34.51
N GLY A 195 -2.78 3.40 -33.88
CA GLY A 195 -2.62 4.68 -34.53
C GLY A 195 -1.23 5.24 -34.30
N GLY A 196 -0.65 5.83 -35.34
CA GLY A 196 0.63 6.50 -35.22
C GLY A 196 1.02 7.21 -36.50
N TYR A 197 2.31 7.22 -36.77
CA TYR A 197 2.86 7.77 -38.00
C TYR A 197 4.06 6.99 -38.47
N GLY A 198 4.36 7.12 -39.76
CA GLY A 198 5.64 6.73 -40.35
C GLY A 198 6.29 7.90 -41.06
N PHE A 199 7.56 7.73 -41.39
CA PHE A 199 8.39 8.76 -41.98
C PHE A 199 8.86 8.34 -43.37
N SER A 200 8.86 9.32 -44.28
CA SER A 200 9.53 9.23 -45.58
C SER A 200 10.28 10.55 -45.84
N THR A 201 9.72 11.44 -46.67
CA THR A 201 10.13 12.86 -46.75
C THR A 201 9.37 13.75 -45.76
N HIS A 202 8.28 13.22 -45.21
CA HIS A 202 7.37 13.86 -44.26
C HIS A 202 6.69 12.82 -43.37
N LEU A 203 6.01 13.27 -42.31
CA LEU A 203 5.22 12.43 -41.42
C LEU A 203 3.91 12.01 -42.10
N VAL A 204 3.69 10.70 -42.19
CA VAL A 204 2.50 10.09 -42.78
C VAL A 204 1.68 9.46 -41.65
N PRO A 205 0.40 9.80 -41.49
CA PRO A 205 -0.47 9.20 -40.47
C PRO A 205 -0.83 7.77 -40.89
N ILE A 206 -0.70 6.82 -39.96
CA ILE A 206 -0.89 5.39 -40.23
C ILE A 206 -1.84 4.77 -39.21
N ILE A 207 -2.67 3.86 -39.70
CA ILE A 207 -3.41 2.88 -38.90
C ILE A 207 -2.90 1.48 -39.22
N TRP A 208 -2.53 0.70 -38.19
CA TRP A 208 -2.32 -0.73 -38.29
C TRP A 208 -3.51 -1.48 -37.68
N SER A 209 -3.98 -2.53 -38.36
CA SER A 209 -5.14 -3.30 -37.95
C SER A 209 -5.11 -4.74 -38.49
N GLY A 210 -6.20 -5.49 -38.31
CA GLY A 210 -6.30 -6.87 -38.77
C GLY A 210 -5.52 -7.86 -37.90
N SER A 211 -5.43 -9.11 -38.36
CA SER A 211 -4.75 -10.16 -37.62
C SER A 211 -3.25 -9.87 -37.51
N HIS A 212 -2.75 -9.75 -36.28
CA HIS A 212 -1.35 -9.37 -35.99
C HIS A 212 -0.92 -8.04 -36.61
N TRP A 213 -1.85 -7.09 -36.76
CA TRP A 213 -1.57 -5.71 -37.21
C TRP A 213 -0.92 -5.60 -38.59
N LYS A 214 -1.20 -6.56 -39.48
CA LYS A 214 -0.65 -6.62 -40.83
C LYS A 214 -1.37 -5.74 -41.85
N ASP A 215 -2.59 -5.32 -41.55
CA ASP A 215 -3.33 -4.43 -42.44
C ASP A 215 -2.89 -2.98 -42.17
N ILE A 216 -2.11 -2.42 -43.10
CA ILE A 216 -1.55 -1.07 -43.01
C ILE A 216 -2.40 -0.12 -43.85
N LYS A 217 -2.90 0.95 -43.23
CA LYS A 217 -3.60 2.03 -43.91
C LYS A 217 -2.89 3.36 -43.68
N HIS A 218 -2.41 3.96 -44.76
CA HIS A 218 -1.94 5.35 -44.74
C HIS A 218 -3.16 6.25 -44.85
N LEU A 219 -3.37 7.11 -43.86
CA LEU A 219 -4.50 8.04 -43.87
C LEU A 219 -4.22 9.17 -44.86
N ASP A 220 -5.29 9.57 -45.53
CA ASP A 220 -5.20 10.49 -46.65
C ASP A 220 -5.06 11.93 -46.15
N VAL A 221 -4.07 12.68 -46.65
CA VAL A 221 -3.74 14.04 -46.20
C VAL A 221 -4.01 15.02 -47.35
N PRO A 222 -4.64 16.20 -47.12
CA PRO A 222 -4.87 17.14 -48.21
C PRO A 222 -3.54 17.62 -48.81
N LYS A 223 -3.49 17.82 -50.13
CA LYS A 223 -2.26 18.11 -50.89
C LYS A 223 -1.50 19.37 -50.45
N GLU A 224 -2.19 20.27 -49.76
CA GLU A 224 -1.66 21.53 -49.23
C GLU A 224 -0.86 21.33 -47.92
N TYR A 225 -0.94 20.14 -47.34
CA TYR A 225 -0.30 19.79 -46.09
C TYR A 225 0.81 18.75 -46.28
N TYR A 226 1.77 18.76 -45.36
CA TYR A 226 3.03 18.05 -45.48
C TYR A 226 3.20 16.99 -44.38
N ASP A 227 3.04 17.37 -43.10
CA ASP A 227 3.24 16.45 -41.97
C ASP A 227 1.92 16.14 -41.28
N ALA A 228 1.63 14.87 -40.99
CA ALA A 228 0.46 14.49 -40.21
C ALA A 228 0.72 13.27 -39.32
N GLU A 229 0.07 13.26 -38.16
CA GLU A 229 0.16 12.16 -37.19
C GLU A 229 -1.21 11.80 -36.62
N VAL A 230 -1.42 10.51 -36.35
CA VAL A 230 -2.45 10.07 -35.41
C VAL A 230 -1.87 10.09 -34.00
N ARG A 231 -2.53 10.80 -33.08
CA ARG A 231 -2.13 10.95 -31.68
C ARG A 231 -3.06 10.23 -30.70
N ALA A 232 -4.33 10.02 -31.08
CA ALA A 232 -5.35 9.40 -30.23
C ALA A 232 -6.29 8.49 -31.04
N LEU A 233 -6.86 7.49 -30.37
CA LEU A 233 -7.90 6.60 -30.88
C LEU A 233 -9.06 6.50 -29.89
N SER A 234 -10.29 6.34 -30.41
CA SER A 234 -11.43 5.91 -29.60
C SER A 234 -11.25 4.48 -29.08
N THR A 235 -11.97 4.10 -28.03
CA THR A 235 -11.87 2.76 -27.42
C THR A 235 -12.23 1.65 -28.42
N ASP A 236 -13.16 1.89 -29.34
CA ASP A 236 -13.53 0.94 -30.39
C ASP A 236 -12.59 0.98 -31.62
N GLY A 237 -11.61 1.88 -31.64
CA GLY A 237 -10.64 2.04 -32.72
C GLY A 237 -11.24 2.54 -34.04
N LYS A 238 -12.40 3.21 -34.03
CA LYS A 238 -13.06 3.70 -35.26
C LYS A 238 -12.88 5.20 -35.51
N VAL A 239 -12.51 5.96 -34.49
CA VAL A 239 -12.24 7.39 -34.59
C VAL A 239 -10.78 7.62 -34.24
N ALA A 240 -10.06 8.32 -35.10
CA ALA A 240 -8.68 8.72 -34.90
C ALA A 240 -8.58 10.24 -34.83
N GLY A 241 -7.80 10.74 -33.88
CA GLY A 241 -7.54 12.17 -33.71
C GLY A 241 -6.06 12.47 -33.78
N GLY A 242 -5.72 13.63 -34.32
CA GLY A 242 -4.34 14.10 -34.36
C GLY A 242 -4.23 15.48 -34.98
N TYR A 243 -3.21 15.66 -35.81
CA TYR A 243 -2.99 16.92 -36.50
C TYR A 243 -2.47 16.74 -37.92
N ILE A 244 -2.62 17.79 -38.70
CA ILE A 244 -2.05 17.94 -40.03
C ILE A 244 -1.40 19.33 -40.14
N SER A 245 -0.16 19.41 -40.62
CA SER A 245 0.65 20.63 -40.70
C SER A 245 1.02 21.01 -42.13
N SER A 246 0.93 22.30 -42.46
CA SER A 246 1.20 22.83 -43.79
C SER A 246 2.63 23.31 -43.97
N LYS A 247 3.11 23.33 -45.22
CA LYS A 247 4.45 23.83 -45.58
C LYS A 247 4.35 25.17 -46.30
N ASN A 248 4.85 26.24 -45.68
CA ASN A 248 5.04 27.55 -46.28
C ASN A 248 3.80 28.08 -47.06
N ILE A 249 2.60 28.03 -46.47
CA ILE A 249 1.42 28.61 -47.11
C ILE A 249 1.41 30.12 -46.84
N THR A 250 1.35 30.92 -47.90
CA THR A 250 0.99 32.33 -47.79
C THR A 250 -0.48 32.40 -47.39
N ARG A 251 -0.77 32.95 -46.21
CA ARG A 251 -2.11 33.03 -45.58
C ARG A 251 -3.25 33.45 -46.53
N GLY A 252 -2.93 34.18 -47.61
CA GLY A 252 -3.90 34.58 -48.62
C GLY A 252 -4.50 33.52 -49.53
N ILE A 253 -3.92 32.33 -49.63
CA ILE A 253 -4.42 31.27 -50.53
C ILE A 253 -5.61 30.51 -49.90
N LEU A 254 -5.67 30.39 -48.57
CA LEU A 254 -6.77 29.72 -47.86
C LEU A 254 -7.94 30.67 -47.51
N GLU A 255 -7.68 31.97 -47.35
CA GLU A 255 -8.66 32.95 -46.84
C GLU A 255 -9.04 34.06 -47.84
N GLY A 256 -8.51 34.06 -49.07
CA GLY A 256 -8.82 35.09 -50.07
C GLY A 256 -8.34 36.51 -49.71
N LYS A 257 -7.34 36.65 -48.83
CA LYS A 257 -6.81 37.95 -48.36
C LYS A 257 -5.33 38.15 -48.65
N SER A 258 -4.96 39.31 -49.19
CA SER A 258 -3.57 39.70 -49.48
C SER A 258 -2.76 39.96 -48.20
N ARG A 259 -2.15 38.93 -47.60
CA ARG A 259 -1.10 39.09 -46.58
C ARG A 259 0.06 38.13 -46.87
N ASN A 260 1.23 38.68 -47.19
CA ASN A 260 2.47 37.94 -47.46
C ASN A 260 3.20 37.63 -46.15
N ASP A 261 2.74 36.62 -45.43
CA ASP A 261 3.48 36.00 -44.32
C ASP A 261 3.45 34.48 -44.55
N THR A 262 4.59 33.88 -44.88
CA THR A 262 4.74 32.43 -45.04
C THR A 262 4.93 31.80 -43.67
N LYS A 263 3.90 31.13 -43.16
CA LYS A 263 3.95 30.38 -41.90
C LYS A 263 3.48 28.94 -42.12
N ASN A 264 3.98 28.02 -41.30
CA ASN A 264 3.44 26.66 -41.20
C ASN A 264 2.25 26.71 -40.24
N PHE A 265 1.11 26.16 -40.66
CA PHE A 265 -0.10 26.09 -39.84
C PHE A 265 -0.40 24.63 -39.50
N THR A 266 -0.68 24.37 -38.23
CA THR A 266 -1.06 23.03 -37.76
C THR A 266 -2.54 23.02 -37.42
N HIS A 267 -3.29 22.07 -37.95
CA HIS A 267 -4.73 21.95 -37.74
C HIS A 267 -5.06 20.65 -37.02
N ALA A 268 -6.03 20.72 -36.11
CA ALA A 268 -6.56 19.57 -35.40
C ALA A 268 -7.51 18.81 -36.31
N PHE A 269 -7.28 17.51 -36.50
CA PHE A 269 -8.08 16.69 -37.41
C PHE A 269 -8.64 15.45 -36.73
N ILE A 270 -9.83 15.05 -37.16
CA ILE A 270 -10.47 13.77 -36.86
C ILE A 270 -10.64 12.97 -38.15
N TRP A 271 -10.15 11.73 -38.15
CA TRP A 271 -10.47 10.73 -39.17
C TRP A 271 -11.52 9.76 -38.64
N SER A 272 -12.61 9.57 -39.39
CA SER A 272 -13.76 8.76 -39.00
C SER A 272 -14.45 8.10 -40.21
N GLY A 273 -15.57 7.43 -39.98
CA GLY A 273 -16.29 6.68 -41.01
C GLY A 273 -15.59 5.38 -41.40
N ASP A 274 -16.18 4.65 -42.34
CA ASP A 274 -15.66 3.35 -42.76
C ASP A 274 -14.23 3.48 -43.28
N GLY A 275 -13.32 2.78 -42.61
CA GLY A 275 -11.90 2.84 -42.87
C GLY A 275 -11.29 4.24 -42.73
N PHE A 276 -11.79 5.14 -41.87
CA PHE A 276 -11.17 6.46 -41.65
C PHE A 276 -11.18 7.40 -42.88
N GLY A 277 -12.14 7.22 -43.79
CA GLY A 277 -12.24 8.00 -45.03
C GLY A 277 -12.78 9.44 -44.84
N ILE A 278 -13.51 9.70 -43.75
CA ILE A 278 -14.06 11.03 -43.45
C ILE A 278 -13.03 11.82 -42.65
N LYS A 279 -12.64 12.98 -43.17
CA LYS A 279 -11.63 13.85 -42.59
C LYS A 279 -12.28 15.15 -42.17
N THR A 280 -12.32 15.42 -40.87
CA THR A 280 -12.94 16.62 -40.30
C THR A 280 -11.84 17.51 -39.75
N ASP A 281 -11.68 18.69 -40.35
CA ASP A 281 -10.85 19.75 -39.77
C ASP A 281 -11.65 20.39 -38.62
N LEU A 282 -11.10 20.33 -37.40
CA LEU A 282 -11.72 20.95 -36.25
C LEU A 282 -11.51 22.47 -36.24
N GLY A 283 -10.60 22.97 -37.08
CA GLY A 283 -10.18 24.35 -37.16
C GLY A 283 -9.45 24.80 -35.90
N THR A 284 -9.18 26.09 -35.84
CA THR A 284 -8.55 26.73 -34.69
C THR A 284 -9.60 27.50 -33.85
N LEU A 285 -9.24 28.03 -32.67
CA LEU A 285 -10.21 28.62 -31.72
C LEU A 285 -10.93 29.84 -32.31
N ASN A 286 -10.16 30.78 -32.87
CA ASN A 286 -10.67 31.93 -33.61
C ASN A 286 -10.10 31.79 -35.02
N ASN A 287 -10.95 31.70 -36.05
CA ASN A 287 -10.62 31.50 -37.47
C ASN A 287 -9.66 32.57 -38.07
N ASN A 288 -8.91 33.36 -37.28
CA ASN A 288 -7.98 34.39 -37.70
C ASN A 288 -6.77 34.66 -36.75
N GLU A 289 -6.62 34.02 -35.59
CA GLU A 289 -5.58 34.41 -34.60
C GLU A 289 -4.69 33.28 -34.07
N SER A 290 -5.22 32.05 -34.00
CA SER A 290 -4.46 30.87 -33.57
C SER A 290 -3.66 30.27 -34.73
N GLU A 291 -2.40 29.95 -34.46
CA GLU A 291 -1.43 29.50 -35.47
C GLU A 291 -1.33 27.96 -35.55
N GLY A 292 -1.84 27.24 -34.54
CA GLY A 292 -1.83 25.79 -34.50
C GLY A 292 -2.95 25.17 -33.65
N ALA A 293 -3.31 23.92 -33.92
CA ALA A 293 -4.24 23.12 -33.12
C ALA A 293 -3.89 21.63 -33.23
N GLU A 294 -4.00 20.89 -32.13
CA GLU A 294 -3.76 19.44 -32.12
C GLU A 294 -4.78 18.71 -31.25
N VAL A 295 -5.24 17.53 -31.70
CA VAL A 295 -5.93 16.56 -30.85
C VAL A 295 -4.89 15.64 -30.20
N ARG A 296 -4.94 15.50 -28.88
CA ARG A 296 -4.07 14.62 -28.08
C ARG A 296 -4.84 13.47 -27.42
N ALA A 297 -6.15 13.61 -27.22
CA ALA A 297 -7.00 12.63 -26.56
C ALA A 297 -8.40 12.57 -27.16
N LEU A 298 -9.05 11.41 -27.01
CA LEU A 298 -10.45 11.17 -27.38
C LEU A 298 -11.20 10.50 -26.21
N SER A 299 -12.49 10.79 -26.07
CA SER A 299 -13.39 9.98 -25.24
C SER A 299 -13.52 8.56 -25.79
N ALA A 300 -14.08 7.64 -24.99
CA ALA A 300 -14.18 6.24 -25.37
C ALA A 300 -14.99 6.04 -26.67
N ASP A 301 -16.03 6.85 -26.89
CA ASP A 301 -16.87 6.86 -28.08
C ASP A 301 -16.38 7.81 -29.19
N GLY A 302 -15.26 8.50 -28.97
CA GLY A 302 -14.67 9.46 -29.91
C GLY A 302 -15.41 10.80 -30.04
N LYS A 303 -16.54 11.02 -29.36
CA LYS A 303 -17.38 12.22 -29.55
C LYS A 303 -16.82 13.48 -28.87
N VAL A 304 -15.92 13.33 -27.91
CA VAL A 304 -15.21 14.44 -27.27
C VAL A 304 -13.73 14.30 -27.61
N ALA A 305 -13.13 15.37 -28.11
CA ALA A 305 -11.71 15.45 -28.39
C ALA A 305 -11.05 16.48 -27.48
N GLY A 306 -9.85 16.18 -27.00
CA GLY A 306 -9.07 17.06 -26.13
C GLY A 306 -7.67 17.29 -26.68
N GLY A 307 -7.14 18.49 -26.47
CA GLY A 307 -5.81 18.86 -26.91
C GLY A 307 -5.49 20.32 -26.62
N TYR A 308 -5.00 21.06 -27.61
CA TYR A 308 -4.69 22.48 -27.45
C TYR A 308 -4.79 23.27 -28.76
N PHE A 309 -4.86 24.60 -28.61
CA PHE A 309 -4.58 25.60 -29.63
C PHE A 309 -3.28 26.32 -29.31
N SER A 310 -2.52 26.75 -30.31
CA SER A 310 -1.37 27.64 -30.12
C SER A 310 -1.63 29.03 -30.71
N MET A 311 -1.13 30.06 -30.04
CA MET A 311 -1.17 31.46 -30.46
C MET A 311 0.25 32.07 -30.45
N GLU A 312 0.37 33.30 -30.94
CA GLU A 312 1.59 34.12 -30.85
C GLU A 312 2.85 33.39 -31.35
N ASN A 313 2.87 32.97 -32.62
CA ASN A 313 4.01 32.24 -33.19
C ASN A 313 4.36 30.91 -32.49
N GLY A 314 3.37 30.28 -31.84
CA GLY A 314 3.55 29.02 -31.12
C GLY A 314 4.09 29.18 -29.69
N SER A 315 4.10 30.42 -29.17
CA SER A 315 4.66 30.75 -27.85
C SER A 315 3.70 30.48 -26.70
N VAL A 316 2.39 30.49 -26.97
CA VAL A 316 1.34 30.30 -25.97
C VAL A 316 0.39 29.20 -26.41
N PHE A 317 0.09 28.27 -25.51
CA PHE A 317 -0.78 27.13 -25.71
C PHE A 317 -2.01 27.23 -24.81
N TYR A 318 -3.19 26.97 -25.37
CA TYR A 318 -4.45 26.95 -24.65
C TYR A 318 -5.09 25.58 -24.77
N GLY A 319 -5.36 24.94 -23.64
CA GLY A 319 -6.05 23.66 -23.57
C GLY A 319 -7.40 23.77 -24.25
N ALA A 320 -7.77 22.74 -24.98
CA ALA A 320 -8.95 22.76 -25.84
C ALA A 320 -9.75 21.48 -25.70
N ILE A 321 -11.08 21.63 -25.67
CA ILE A 321 -12.03 20.54 -25.83
C ILE A 321 -12.91 20.84 -27.04
N TRP A 322 -13.02 19.88 -27.96
CA TRP A 322 -14.00 19.89 -29.03
C TRP A 322 -15.11 18.88 -28.75
N SER A 323 -16.35 19.33 -28.82
CA SER A 323 -17.54 18.55 -28.46
C SER A 323 -18.76 18.96 -29.30
N GLY A 324 -19.93 18.37 -29.01
CA GLY A 324 -21.14 18.60 -29.78
C GLY A 324 -21.14 17.85 -31.11
N ASP A 325 -22.20 18.05 -31.91
CA ASP A 325 -22.33 17.39 -33.20
C ASP A 325 -21.15 17.76 -34.11
N GLN A 326 -20.47 16.74 -34.62
CA GLN A 326 -19.27 16.86 -35.43
C GLN A 326 -18.18 17.77 -34.82
N TRP A 327 -18.03 17.75 -33.48
CA TRP A 327 -16.97 18.48 -32.76
C TRP A 327 -16.99 20.00 -32.99
N THR A 328 -18.16 20.56 -33.31
CA THR A 328 -18.32 21.98 -33.66
C THR A 328 -18.20 22.93 -32.47
N THR A 329 -18.50 22.46 -31.25
CA THR A 329 -18.37 23.24 -30.01
C THR A 329 -16.92 23.22 -29.54
N LYS A 330 -16.26 24.38 -29.54
CA LYS A 330 -14.90 24.57 -29.04
C LYS A 330 -14.94 25.20 -27.65
N THR A 331 -14.29 24.57 -26.68
CA THR A 331 -14.15 25.10 -25.32
C THR A 331 -12.68 25.26 -24.99
N GLN A 332 -12.26 26.50 -24.73
CA GLN A 332 -10.92 26.79 -24.24
C GLN A 332 -10.86 26.52 -22.74
N LEU A 333 -9.86 25.76 -22.30
CA LEU A 333 -9.56 25.52 -20.91
C LEU A 333 -8.60 26.58 -20.38
N GLY A 334 -8.93 27.10 -19.21
CA GLY A 334 -8.12 28.09 -18.51
C GLY A 334 -6.92 27.51 -17.77
N THR A 335 -6.08 28.39 -17.22
CA THR A 335 -4.91 28.04 -16.41
C THR A 335 -5.20 28.09 -14.91
N LEU A 336 -4.20 27.81 -14.08
CA LEU A 336 -4.27 27.99 -12.63
C LEU A 336 -3.87 29.41 -12.19
N LYS A 337 -3.52 30.30 -13.13
CA LYS A 337 -3.30 31.71 -12.81
C LYS A 337 -4.61 32.37 -12.40
N SER A 338 -4.51 33.32 -11.48
CA SER A 338 -5.62 34.15 -11.02
C SER A 338 -6.30 34.93 -12.15
N ASP A 339 -5.55 35.32 -13.18
CA ASP A 339 -6.05 35.98 -14.40
C ASP A 339 -6.40 35.01 -15.53
N ASN A 340 -6.26 33.69 -15.29
CA ASN A 340 -6.52 32.61 -16.24
C ASN A 340 -5.66 32.65 -17.52
N SER A 341 -4.56 33.41 -17.52
CA SER A 341 -3.61 33.55 -18.62
C SER A 341 -2.50 32.49 -18.61
N GLY A 342 -1.68 32.44 -19.65
CA GLY A 342 -0.53 31.53 -19.75
C GLY A 342 -0.87 30.19 -20.39
N ASN A 343 0.05 29.23 -20.25
CA ASN A 343 -0.04 27.95 -20.95
C ASN A 343 -0.96 26.93 -20.27
N SER A 344 -1.78 26.25 -21.06
CA SER A 344 -2.49 25.02 -20.68
C SER A 344 -2.54 24.02 -21.84
N LEU A 345 -2.47 22.72 -21.53
CA LEU A 345 -2.60 21.64 -22.51
C LEU A 345 -3.43 20.50 -21.91
N VAL A 346 -4.28 19.89 -22.74
CA VAL A 346 -4.98 18.65 -22.41
C VAL A 346 -4.23 17.47 -23.03
N TYR A 347 -3.94 16.45 -22.22
CA TYR A 347 -3.28 15.23 -22.66
C TYR A 347 -4.17 13.99 -22.59
N ALA A 348 -5.16 13.96 -21.69
CA ALA A 348 -6.04 12.80 -21.55
C ALA A 348 -7.46 13.19 -21.10
N LEU A 349 -8.42 12.31 -21.40
CA LEU A 349 -9.84 12.45 -21.08
C LEU A 349 -10.36 11.20 -20.36
N SER A 350 -11.40 11.36 -19.53
CA SER A 350 -12.19 10.24 -19.03
C SER A 350 -12.96 9.56 -20.17
N ALA A 351 -13.47 8.35 -19.93
CA ALA A 351 -14.18 7.60 -20.96
C ALA A 351 -15.42 8.33 -21.50
N ASP A 352 -16.09 9.11 -20.66
CA ASP A 352 -17.25 9.94 -21.01
C ASP A 352 -16.87 11.36 -21.48
N GLY A 353 -15.58 11.71 -21.48
CA GLY A 353 -15.07 13.03 -21.85
C GLY A 353 -15.33 14.15 -20.84
N LYS A 354 -16.01 13.91 -19.72
CA LYS A 354 -16.39 14.96 -18.75
C LYS A 354 -15.25 15.44 -17.86
N ILE A 355 -14.17 14.67 -17.78
CA ILE A 355 -12.98 15.01 -17.01
C ILE A 355 -11.81 15.05 -17.98
N ALA A 356 -11.03 16.12 -17.91
CA ALA A 356 -9.81 16.29 -18.68
C ALA A 356 -8.61 16.43 -17.75
N THR A 357 -7.44 15.98 -18.17
CA THR A 357 -6.19 16.20 -17.43
C THR A 357 -5.05 16.57 -18.36
N GLY A 358 -4.02 17.18 -17.79
CA GLY A 358 -2.93 17.79 -18.53
C GLY A 358 -2.05 18.63 -17.63
N PHE A 359 -1.62 19.79 -18.12
CA PHE A 359 -0.98 20.80 -17.28
C PHE A 359 -1.52 22.20 -17.54
N ALA A 360 -1.43 23.06 -16.53
CA ALA A 360 -1.67 24.49 -16.61
C ALA A 360 -0.60 25.26 -15.83
N GLU A 361 -0.29 26.47 -16.27
CA GLU A 361 0.57 27.38 -15.51
C GLU A 361 -0.11 27.90 -14.24
N SER A 362 0.65 27.94 -13.15
CA SER A 362 0.30 28.62 -11.90
C SER A 362 0.70 30.10 -11.94
N ASP A 363 0.31 30.87 -10.91
CA ASP A 363 0.74 32.28 -10.73
C ASP A 363 2.27 32.43 -10.67
N SER A 364 2.99 31.39 -10.27
CA SER A 364 4.47 31.35 -10.33
C SER A 364 5.04 31.07 -11.72
N SER A 365 4.19 30.98 -12.75
CA SER A 365 4.55 30.64 -14.14
C SER A 365 5.26 29.28 -14.29
N ILE A 366 4.95 28.34 -13.40
CA ILE A 366 5.41 26.95 -13.45
C ILE A 366 4.23 26.08 -13.91
N GLY A 367 4.50 25.09 -14.77
CA GLY A 367 3.50 24.13 -15.19
C GLY A 367 3.14 23.13 -14.09
N ARG A 368 1.84 22.91 -13.91
CA ARG A 368 1.26 22.07 -12.86
C ARG A 368 0.31 21.05 -13.43
N ALA A 369 0.44 19.80 -13.00
CA ALA A 369 -0.49 18.73 -13.33
C ALA A 369 -1.89 19.16 -12.89
N THR A 370 -2.82 19.24 -13.83
CA THR A 370 -4.14 19.86 -13.62
C THR A 370 -5.25 18.94 -14.09
N VAL A 371 -6.37 18.94 -13.37
CA VAL A 371 -7.63 18.31 -13.78
C VAL A 371 -8.68 19.39 -14.01
N TRP A 372 -9.37 19.30 -15.14
CA TRP A 372 -10.53 20.13 -15.44
C TRP A 372 -11.80 19.29 -15.43
N LEU A 373 -12.85 19.78 -14.77
CA LEU A 373 -14.15 19.12 -14.67
C LEU A 373 -15.30 20.12 -14.45
N GLY A 374 -16.50 19.59 -14.27
CA GLY A 374 -17.72 20.38 -14.08
C GLY A 374 -18.24 20.91 -15.41
N ASP A 375 -19.25 21.77 -15.35
CA ASP A 375 -19.84 22.36 -16.54
C ASP A 375 -18.78 23.12 -17.33
N HIS A 376 -18.67 22.80 -18.62
CA HIS A 376 -17.66 23.35 -19.53
C HIS A 376 -16.22 23.29 -18.99
N TRP A 377 -15.88 22.28 -18.16
CA TRP A 377 -14.52 22.07 -17.64
C TRP A 377 -13.94 23.29 -16.90
N GLN A 378 -14.80 24.10 -16.28
CA GLN A 378 -14.38 25.35 -15.64
C GLN A 378 -13.69 25.15 -14.28
N THR A 379 -14.03 24.08 -13.57
CA THR A 379 -13.39 23.73 -12.29
C THR A 379 -12.02 23.13 -12.55
N LYS A 380 -11.00 23.68 -11.89
CA LYS A 380 -9.60 23.28 -12.03
C LYS A 380 -9.07 22.78 -10.69
N ILE A 381 -8.37 21.65 -10.71
CA ILE A 381 -7.71 21.09 -9.53
C ILE A 381 -6.22 21.00 -9.82
N ASP A 382 -5.39 21.66 -9.02
CA ASP A 382 -3.94 21.43 -9.00
C ASP A 382 -3.65 20.09 -8.30
N LEU A 383 -3.01 19.16 -9.02
CA LEU A 383 -2.57 17.88 -8.48
C LEU A 383 -1.25 18.00 -7.70
N GLY A 384 -0.50 19.08 -7.92
CA GLY A 384 0.76 19.46 -7.29
C GLY A 384 1.98 18.58 -7.63
N THR A 385 3.10 18.80 -6.92
CA THR A 385 4.38 18.05 -7.12
C THR A 385 4.88 17.11 -6.00
N LEU A 386 5.84 16.25 -6.34
CA LEU A 386 6.62 15.44 -5.41
C LEU A 386 7.61 16.25 -4.55
N LYS A 387 7.97 17.47 -4.94
CA LYS A 387 8.77 18.36 -4.05
C LYS A 387 8.10 18.54 -2.70
N SER A 388 8.94 18.52 -1.67
CA SER A 388 8.65 18.77 -0.25
C SER A 388 7.77 20.01 0.01
N ASP A 389 8.01 21.09 -0.72
CA ASP A 389 7.35 22.39 -0.62
C ASP A 389 6.21 22.58 -1.65
N ASN A 390 5.94 21.54 -2.46
CA ASN A 390 4.97 21.56 -3.54
C ASN A 390 5.21 22.68 -4.59
N SER A 391 6.43 23.21 -4.73
CA SER A 391 6.75 24.35 -5.62
C SER A 391 7.16 23.94 -7.04
N GLY A 392 7.31 22.65 -7.30
CA GLY A 392 7.94 22.14 -8.52
C GLY A 392 7.07 22.15 -9.78
N TYR A 393 7.65 21.63 -10.85
CA TYR A 393 6.98 21.30 -12.10
C TYR A 393 6.25 19.96 -12.06
N SER A 394 5.08 19.85 -12.70
CA SER A 394 4.39 18.56 -12.90
C SER A 394 3.49 18.57 -14.13
N ILE A 395 3.29 17.40 -14.73
CA ILE A 395 2.34 17.16 -15.82
C ILE A 395 1.59 15.86 -15.57
N SER A 396 0.28 15.87 -15.82
CA SER A 396 -0.52 14.65 -15.98
C SER A 396 -0.68 14.32 -17.46
N THR A 397 -0.23 13.16 -17.90
CA THR A 397 -0.24 12.74 -19.32
C THR A 397 -1.29 11.68 -19.61
N ALA A 398 -1.84 11.03 -18.58
CA ALA A 398 -2.79 9.93 -18.73
C ALA A 398 -3.86 9.95 -17.62
N LEU A 399 -5.05 9.44 -17.94
CA LEU A 399 -6.21 9.41 -17.05
C LEU A 399 -6.96 8.08 -17.18
N SER A 400 -7.39 7.52 -16.05
CA SER A 400 -8.27 6.34 -15.99
C SER A 400 -9.66 6.68 -16.51
N ALA A 401 -10.43 5.67 -16.93
CA ALA A 401 -11.72 5.91 -17.56
C ALA A 401 -12.74 6.59 -16.65
N ASP A 402 -12.68 6.34 -15.34
CA ASP A 402 -13.55 6.96 -14.35
C ASP A 402 -13.03 8.33 -13.87
N GLY A 403 -11.85 8.75 -14.33
CA GLY A 403 -11.21 10.00 -13.94
C GLY A 403 -10.60 9.99 -12.55
N THR A 404 -10.67 8.90 -11.78
CA THR A 404 -10.25 8.90 -10.37
C THR A 404 -8.75 8.70 -10.17
N VAL A 405 -8.04 8.22 -11.19
CA VAL A 405 -6.58 8.02 -11.21
C VAL A 405 -6.00 8.76 -12.40
N ALA A 406 -5.07 9.67 -12.13
CA ALA A 406 -4.25 10.36 -13.13
C ALA A 406 -2.80 9.91 -13.01
N ALA A 407 -2.06 9.88 -14.11
CA ALA A 407 -0.65 9.50 -14.13
C ALA A 407 0.15 10.41 -15.06
N GLY A 408 1.43 10.58 -14.76
CA GLY A 408 2.27 11.60 -15.39
C GLY A 408 3.64 11.65 -14.75
N TYR A 409 4.21 12.84 -14.60
CA TYR A 409 5.48 13.02 -13.92
C TYR A 409 5.54 14.33 -13.14
N SER A 410 6.42 14.36 -12.15
CA SER A 410 6.58 15.48 -11.24
C SER A 410 8.01 15.64 -10.78
N GLU A 411 8.40 16.88 -10.57
CA GLU A 411 9.68 17.25 -9.97
C GLU A 411 9.77 16.81 -8.51
N VAL A 412 10.88 16.19 -8.13
CA VAL A 412 11.30 15.85 -6.75
C VAL A 412 12.28 16.89 -6.22
N ASP A 413 12.63 16.84 -4.92
CA ASP A 413 13.53 17.82 -4.29
C ASP A 413 14.92 17.93 -4.93
N SER A 414 15.39 16.87 -5.61
CA SER A 414 16.65 16.88 -6.37
C SER A 414 16.56 17.64 -7.70
N GLY A 415 15.38 18.12 -8.10
CA GLY A 415 15.13 18.79 -9.38
C GLY A 415 14.95 17.83 -10.56
N LYS A 416 14.82 16.52 -10.31
CA LYS A 416 14.54 15.49 -11.31
C LYS A 416 13.03 15.28 -11.47
N ASP A 417 12.59 14.89 -12.66
CA ASP A 417 11.20 14.47 -12.89
C ASP A 417 11.06 12.97 -12.69
N HIS A 418 10.09 12.58 -11.86
CA HIS A 418 9.76 11.19 -11.58
C HIS A 418 8.33 10.87 -12.00
N ALA A 419 8.15 9.68 -12.57
CA ALA A 419 6.88 9.10 -12.93
C ALA A 419 5.98 9.06 -11.70
N THR A 420 4.76 9.59 -11.83
CA THR A 420 3.90 9.90 -10.69
C THR A 420 2.45 9.47 -10.96
N VAL A 421 1.78 8.94 -9.93
CA VAL A 421 0.33 8.69 -9.93
C VAL A 421 -0.36 9.54 -8.87
N TRP A 422 -1.49 10.15 -9.25
CA TRP A 422 -2.39 10.90 -8.38
C TRP A 422 -3.75 10.21 -8.27
N LYS A 423 -4.22 10.01 -7.03
CA LYS A 423 -5.60 9.58 -6.75
C LYS A 423 -6.48 10.79 -6.46
N ILE A 424 -7.55 10.93 -7.23
CA ILE A 424 -8.50 12.04 -7.15
C ILE A 424 -9.79 11.53 -6.52
N ILE A 425 -10.23 12.17 -5.43
CA ILE A 425 -11.51 11.85 -4.79
C ILE A 425 -12.50 12.95 -5.11
N TYR A 426 -13.51 12.59 -5.90
CA TYR A 426 -14.67 13.43 -6.15
C TYR A 426 -15.67 13.24 -5.01
N PRO A 427 -16.11 14.31 -4.33
CA PRO A 427 -17.13 14.20 -3.30
C PRO A 427 -18.43 13.69 -3.93
N THR A 428 -19.01 12.65 -3.34
CA THR A 428 -20.34 12.18 -3.71
C THR A 428 -21.31 13.32 -3.44
N GLN A 429 -22.00 13.81 -4.47
CA GLN A 429 -23.05 14.81 -4.30
C GLN A 429 -24.10 14.25 -3.33
N SER A 430 -24.12 14.74 -2.10
CA SER A 430 -25.22 14.50 -1.17
C SER A 430 -26.41 15.30 -1.68
N GLN A 431 -27.55 14.63 -1.90
CA GLN A 431 -28.80 15.22 -2.41
C GLN A 431 -29.50 16.16 -1.40
N SER A 432 -28.75 17.05 -0.74
CA SER A 432 -29.32 18.16 0.02
C SER A 432 -28.80 19.47 -0.55
N GLU A 433 -29.59 20.10 -1.43
CA GLU A 433 -29.42 21.48 -1.87
C GLU A 433 -29.44 22.40 -0.64
N SER A 434 -28.26 22.77 -0.13
CA SER A 434 -28.00 23.96 0.72
C SER A 434 -26.61 23.99 1.36
N GLN A 435 -25.76 22.97 1.22
CA GLN A 435 -24.37 23.04 1.68
C GLN A 435 -23.39 23.39 0.55
N PRO A 436 -22.37 24.23 0.80
CA PRO A 436 -21.36 24.58 -0.19
C PRO A 436 -20.68 23.31 -0.72
N GLN A 437 -20.60 23.16 -2.05
CA GLN A 437 -19.90 22.04 -2.71
C GLN A 437 -18.50 21.89 -2.10
N SER A 438 -18.25 20.73 -1.49
CA SER A 438 -16.88 20.36 -1.11
C SER A 438 -16.04 20.25 -2.39
N GLN A 439 -14.87 20.88 -2.40
CA GLN A 439 -13.95 20.75 -3.53
C GLN A 439 -13.34 19.34 -3.55
N PRO A 440 -13.06 18.78 -4.73
CA PRO A 440 -12.31 17.53 -4.85
C PRO A 440 -10.96 17.64 -4.15
N THR A 441 -10.58 16.60 -3.41
CA THR A 441 -9.33 16.58 -2.62
C THR A 441 -8.36 15.55 -3.20
N VAL A 442 -7.09 15.93 -3.31
CA VAL A 442 -5.98 15.03 -3.68
C VAL A 442 -5.38 14.46 -2.38
N VAL A 443 -5.34 13.13 -2.26
CA VAL A 443 -4.93 12.46 -1.01
C VAL A 443 -3.42 12.35 -0.88
N LYS A 444 -2.91 12.76 0.30
CA LYS A 444 -1.48 12.80 0.62
C LYS A 444 -0.96 11.42 1.07
N VAL A 445 -0.14 10.71 0.29
CA VAL A 445 0.50 9.44 0.70
C VAL A 445 2.02 9.43 0.47
N ASP A 446 2.75 9.44 1.57
CA ASP A 446 4.19 9.20 1.67
C ASP A 446 4.43 7.70 1.87
N THR A 447 5.16 7.09 0.94
CA THR A 447 5.41 5.65 0.91
C THR A 447 6.33 5.20 2.05
N VAL A 448 7.35 5.99 2.40
CA VAL A 448 8.29 5.68 3.48
C VAL A 448 7.57 5.74 4.82
N ASN A 449 6.81 6.81 5.07
CA ASN A 449 6.01 6.92 6.28
C ASN A 449 4.89 5.86 6.31
N THR A 450 4.31 5.49 5.15
CA THR A 450 3.33 4.40 5.09
C THR A 450 3.97 3.06 5.48
N ILE A 451 5.16 2.73 4.97
CA ILE A 451 5.91 1.54 5.39
C ILE A 451 6.25 1.58 6.89
N GLY A 452 6.61 2.75 7.41
CA GLY A 452 6.81 2.99 8.84
C GLY A 452 5.55 2.68 9.66
N ALA A 453 4.40 3.22 9.25
CA ALA A 453 3.10 2.97 9.88
C ALA A 453 2.71 1.48 9.82
N LEU A 454 2.96 0.80 8.69
CA LEU A 454 2.71 -0.64 8.54
C LEU A 454 3.64 -1.49 9.43
N SER A 455 4.87 -1.06 9.65
CA SER A 455 5.81 -1.73 10.57
C SER A 455 5.37 -1.61 12.02
N VAL A 456 4.88 -0.43 12.43
CA VAL A 456 4.26 -0.24 13.74
C VAL A 456 3.02 -1.13 13.87
N LEU A 457 2.13 -1.13 12.87
CA LEU A 457 0.93 -1.96 12.85
C LEU A 457 1.24 -3.46 12.96
N ALA A 458 2.32 -3.91 12.31
CA ALA A 458 2.79 -5.29 12.39
C ALA A 458 3.21 -5.63 13.83
N ALA A 459 4.07 -4.83 14.45
CA ALA A 459 4.53 -5.05 15.83
C ALA A 459 3.36 -5.08 16.83
N GLU A 460 2.41 -4.16 16.70
CA GLU A 460 1.22 -4.10 17.53
C GLU A 460 0.32 -5.32 17.35
N THR A 461 0.15 -5.79 16.12
CA THR A 461 -0.60 -7.01 15.81
C THR A 461 -0.05 -8.22 16.55
N PHE A 462 1.27 -8.41 16.54
CA PHE A 462 1.89 -9.53 17.24
C PHE A 462 1.80 -9.41 18.76
N SER A 463 1.85 -8.19 19.31
CA SER A 463 1.62 -7.95 20.73
C SER A 463 0.19 -8.36 21.14
N VAL A 464 -0.82 -8.03 20.33
CA VAL A 464 -2.22 -8.45 20.54
C VAL A 464 -2.37 -9.97 20.43
N MET A 465 -1.63 -10.63 19.53
CA MET A 465 -1.65 -12.09 19.40
C MET A 465 -1.01 -12.79 20.61
N ASP A 466 0.08 -12.26 21.18
CA ASP A 466 0.68 -12.86 22.39
C ASP A 466 -0.20 -12.67 23.63
N LEU A 467 -0.84 -11.50 23.80
CA LEU A 467 -1.86 -11.29 24.84
C LEU A 467 -2.96 -12.35 24.78
N GLN A 468 -3.32 -12.77 23.57
CA GLN A 468 -4.40 -13.74 23.35
C GLN A 468 -3.98 -15.17 23.57
N ARG A 469 -2.73 -15.49 23.29
CA ARG A 469 -2.10 -16.73 23.74
C ARG A 469 -2.09 -16.84 25.27
N GLN A 470 -1.89 -15.74 26.01
CA GLN A 470 -1.96 -15.77 27.47
C GLN A 470 -3.36 -16.11 27.99
N GLY A 471 -4.39 -15.53 27.39
CA GLY A 471 -5.78 -15.88 27.73
C GLY A 471 -6.04 -17.38 27.57
N LEU A 472 -5.52 -18.00 26.50
CA LEU A 472 -5.65 -19.45 26.29
C LEU A 472 -4.95 -20.28 27.37
N ILE A 473 -3.76 -19.88 27.82
CA ILE A 473 -3.04 -20.56 28.91
C ILE A 473 -3.83 -20.47 30.21
N LEU A 474 -4.40 -19.30 30.52
CA LEU A 474 -5.23 -19.10 31.72
C LEU A 474 -6.57 -19.88 31.66
N LEU A 475 -7.08 -20.17 30.46
CA LEU A 475 -8.26 -21.02 30.26
C LEU A 475 -7.96 -22.50 30.49
N GLN A 476 -6.73 -22.96 30.27
CA GLN A 476 -6.36 -24.34 30.55
C GLN A 476 -6.21 -24.64 32.05
N GLN A 477 -6.07 -23.61 32.87
CA GLN A 477 -5.99 -23.77 34.32
C GLN A 477 -7.36 -24.15 34.89
N GLY A 478 -7.37 -25.27 35.61
CA GLY A 478 -8.50 -25.75 36.39
C GLY A 478 -8.58 -25.14 37.78
N CYS A 479 -9.47 -25.70 38.59
CA CYS A 479 -9.42 -25.54 40.03
C CYS A 479 -9.07 -26.88 40.69
N GLU A 480 -8.30 -26.81 41.77
CA GLU A 480 -7.72 -27.98 42.41
C GLU A 480 -8.77 -28.70 43.26
N ILE A 481 -8.89 -30.01 42.99
CA ILE A 481 -9.81 -30.91 43.68
C ILE A 481 -8.95 -31.75 44.61
N ASP A 482 -9.02 -31.42 45.91
CA ASP A 482 -8.35 -32.16 46.99
C ASP A 482 -9.26 -33.35 47.41
N ASP A 483 -9.67 -33.42 48.68
CA ASP A 483 -10.60 -34.43 49.21
C ASP A 483 -12.08 -34.20 48.83
N SER A 484 -12.39 -33.15 48.07
CA SER A 484 -13.75 -32.75 47.65
C SER A 484 -14.18 -33.42 46.34
N GLN A 485 -15.47 -33.60 46.09
CA GLN A 485 -15.96 -34.09 44.78
C GLN A 485 -16.06 -32.99 43.72
N VAL A 486 -16.37 -31.77 44.13
CA VAL A 486 -16.64 -30.64 43.24
C VAL A 486 -15.82 -29.43 43.65
N CYS A 487 -15.30 -28.70 42.68
CA CYS A 487 -14.70 -27.40 42.88
C CYS A 487 -15.26 -26.38 41.87
N TRP A 488 -15.49 -25.15 42.33
CA TRP A 488 -15.83 -24.03 41.45
C TRP A 488 -15.11 -22.76 41.88
N SER A 489 -14.86 -21.86 40.94
CA SER A 489 -14.41 -20.50 41.26
C SER A 489 -14.84 -19.47 40.23
N VAL A 490 -15.19 -18.29 40.71
CA VAL A 490 -15.34 -17.08 39.92
C VAL A 490 -14.08 -16.26 40.09
N ARG A 491 -13.53 -15.76 38.97
CA ARG A 491 -12.30 -14.98 38.96
C ARG A 491 -12.48 -13.66 38.24
N THR A 492 -11.73 -12.66 38.66
CA THR A 492 -11.50 -11.44 37.90
C THR A 492 -9.99 -11.21 37.82
N GLY A 493 -9.48 -10.82 36.66
CA GLY A 493 -8.06 -10.60 36.47
C GLY A 493 -7.76 -9.48 35.51
N VAL A 494 -6.53 -8.97 35.60
CA VAL A 494 -5.98 -7.98 34.68
C VAL A 494 -4.66 -8.50 34.14
N VAL A 495 -4.52 -8.51 32.83
CA VAL A 495 -3.26 -8.80 32.13
C VAL A 495 -2.81 -7.53 31.42
N SER A 496 -1.54 -7.15 31.59
CA SER A 496 -0.92 -5.99 30.96
C SER A 496 0.36 -6.40 30.26
N THR A 497 0.47 -6.15 28.96
CA THR A 497 1.62 -6.47 28.10
C THR A 497 1.96 -5.25 27.25
N GLY A 498 3.07 -4.56 27.55
CA GLY A 498 3.37 -3.28 26.92
C GLY A 498 2.30 -2.24 27.27
N SER A 499 1.71 -1.59 26.27
CA SER A 499 0.54 -0.70 26.38
C SER A 499 -0.80 -1.43 26.34
N ASN A 500 -0.83 -2.73 26.03
CA ASN A 500 -2.06 -3.51 26.00
C ASN A 500 -2.48 -3.91 27.41
N ARG A 501 -3.77 -3.74 27.73
CA ARG A 501 -4.37 -4.16 29.00
C ARG A 501 -5.69 -4.88 28.75
N ASP A 502 -5.90 -5.99 29.44
CA ASP A 502 -7.12 -6.79 29.35
C ASP A 502 -7.64 -7.13 30.74
N SER A 503 -8.88 -6.77 31.02
CA SER A 503 -9.59 -7.12 32.26
C SER A 503 -10.59 -8.23 31.95
N VAL A 504 -10.46 -9.36 32.63
CA VAL A 504 -11.20 -10.59 32.34
C VAL A 504 -12.00 -11.00 33.57
N VAL A 505 -13.25 -11.41 33.36
CA VAL A 505 -14.01 -12.23 34.32
C VAL A 505 -14.04 -13.66 33.82
N GLY A 506 -13.89 -14.61 34.72
CA GLY A 506 -13.91 -16.02 34.37
C GLY A 506 -14.62 -16.87 35.41
N PHE A 507 -15.00 -18.06 34.97
CA PHE A 507 -15.56 -19.11 35.79
C PHE A 507 -14.77 -20.39 35.55
N ARG A 508 -14.50 -21.14 36.61
CA ARG A 508 -13.89 -22.48 36.56
C ARG A 508 -14.78 -23.45 37.31
N PHE A 509 -14.86 -24.66 36.78
CA PHE A 509 -15.55 -25.78 37.40
C PHE A 509 -14.72 -27.04 37.23
N GLY A 510 -14.68 -27.86 38.28
CA GLY A 510 -14.01 -29.16 38.30
C GLY A 510 -14.84 -30.19 39.05
N TYR A 511 -14.76 -31.44 38.59
CA TYR A 511 -15.44 -32.59 39.18
C TYR A 511 -14.49 -33.80 39.26
N ALA A 512 -14.40 -34.44 40.42
CA ALA A 512 -13.74 -35.73 40.60
C ALA A 512 -14.66 -36.85 40.10
N MET A 513 -14.30 -37.45 38.97
CA MET A 513 -15.02 -38.60 38.41
C MET A 513 -14.67 -39.90 39.13
N PHE A 514 -13.41 -40.01 39.57
CA PHE A 514 -12.87 -41.10 40.38
C PHE A 514 -11.90 -40.52 41.43
N GLU A 515 -11.49 -41.33 42.42
CA GLU A 515 -10.50 -40.93 43.43
C GLU A 515 -9.19 -40.41 42.82
N THR A 516 -8.84 -40.86 41.61
CA THR A 516 -7.60 -40.51 40.91
C THR A 516 -7.83 -39.66 39.66
N LEU A 517 -9.07 -39.36 39.26
CA LEU A 517 -9.35 -38.68 38.00
C LEU A 517 -10.36 -37.56 38.17
N SER A 518 -9.96 -36.36 37.77
CA SER A 518 -10.83 -35.19 37.70
C SER A 518 -10.89 -34.62 36.29
N ALA A 519 -11.98 -33.91 36.00
CA ALA A 519 -12.12 -33.13 34.78
C ALA A 519 -12.87 -31.83 35.07
N GLY A 520 -12.66 -30.83 34.22
CA GLY A 520 -13.27 -29.53 34.42
C GLY A 520 -13.25 -28.66 33.18
N PHE A 521 -13.93 -27.54 33.30
CA PHE A 521 -13.98 -26.53 32.27
C PHE A 521 -13.76 -25.14 32.85
N SER A 522 -13.37 -24.21 31.98
CA SER A 522 -13.28 -22.79 32.27
C SER A 522 -13.95 -21.98 31.18
N LEU A 523 -14.49 -20.83 31.56
CA LEU A 523 -15.09 -19.85 30.66
C LEU A 523 -14.54 -18.48 31.02
N ASP A 524 -14.04 -17.74 30.04
CA ASP A 524 -13.56 -16.37 30.22
C ASP A 524 -14.27 -15.41 29.29
N ARG A 525 -14.54 -14.21 29.81
CA ARG A 525 -14.99 -13.05 29.06
C ARG A 525 -14.16 -11.83 29.45
N SER A 526 -13.62 -11.13 28.46
CA SER A 526 -12.96 -9.84 28.67
C SER A 526 -13.99 -8.72 28.79
N LEU A 527 -13.97 -8.03 29.93
CA LEU A 527 -14.88 -6.95 30.32
C LEU A 527 -14.44 -5.60 29.76
N SER A 528 -13.13 -5.33 29.80
CA SER A 528 -12.55 -4.10 29.29
C SER A 528 -11.18 -4.39 28.70
N ARG A 529 -10.92 -3.89 27.50
CA ARG A 529 -9.66 -4.11 26.81
C ARG A 529 -9.15 -2.78 26.27
N SER A 530 -7.98 -2.38 26.72
CA SER A 530 -7.18 -1.32 26.11
C SER A 530 -6.19 -2.02 25.20
N LEU A 531 -6.36 -1.86 23.89
CA LEU A 531 -5.37 -2.35 22.93
C LEU A 531 -4.52 -1.18 22.48
N GLN A 532 -3.45 -1.49 21.76
CA GLN A 532 -2.71 -0.50 20.98
C GLN A 532 -3.67 0.35 20.14
N ASP A 533 -3.28 1.60 19.87
CA ASP A 533 -4.14 2.58 19.19
C ASP A 533 -4.67 2.08 17.83
N SER A 534 -3.93 1.19 17.17
CA SER A 534 -4.34 0.55 15.91
C SER A 534 -5.43 -0.52 16.05
N TYR A 535 -5.89 -0.86 17.24
CA TYR A 535 -6.89 -1.91 17.47
C TYR A 535 -8.09 -1.36 18.23
N LEU A 536 -9.15 -1.04 17.49
CA LEU A 536 -10.39 -0.50 18.05
C LEU A 536 -11.32 -1.60 18.58
N LYS A 537 -11.96 -1.29 19.71
CA LYS A 537 -12.74 -2.15 20.60
C LYS A 537 -13.88 -2.90 19.90
N ASN A 538 -14.14 -4.16 20.31
CA ASN A 538 -15.40 -4.84 20.04
C ASN A 538 -15.81 -5.72 21.25
N ASN A 539 -17.12 -5.87 21.47
CA ASN A 539 -17.76 -6.36 22.70
C ASN A 539 -17.99 -7.89 22.74
N TYR A 540 -17.57 -8.62 21.71
CA TYR A 540 -17.75 -10.07 21.60
C TYR A 540 -16.41 -10.80 21.76
N ASN A 541 -16.14 -11.24 22.98
CA ASN A 541 -15.03 -12.12 23.31
C ASN A 541 -15.55 -13.27 24.19
N LEU A 542 -15.24 -14.51 23.81
CA LEU A 542 -15.54 -15.69 24.62
C LEU A 542 -14.38 -16.65 24.49
N GLY A 543 -13.90 -17.11 25.64
CA GLY A 543 -12.92 -18.17 25.76
C GLY A 543 -13.51 -19.35 26.52
N ALA A 544 -13.14 -20.56 26.11
CA ALA A 544 -13.47 -21.79 26.82
C ALA A 544 -12.23 -22.67 26.92
N GLY A 545 -12.07 -23.32 28.06
CA GLY A 545 -11.01 -24.30 28.30
C GLY A 545 -11.57 -25.57 28.91
N PHE A 546 -10.89 -26.68 28.67
CA PHE A 546 -11.20 -28.00 29.22
C PHE A 546 -9.90 -28.64 29.69
N TYR A 547 -9.96 -29.36 30.80
CA TYR A 547 -8.84 -30.13 31.31
C TYR A 547 -9.33 -31.44 31.90
N ALA A 548 -8.45 -32.43 31.91
CA ALA A 548 -8.56 -33.60 32.77
C ALA A 548 -7.27 -33.74 33.56
N GLN A 549 -7.34 -34.26 34.78
CA GLN A 549 -6.17 -34.49 35.62
C GLN A 549 -6.26 -35.85 36.27
N TRP A 550 -5.26 -36.67 35.98
CA TRP A 550 -5.05 -37.96 36.64
C TRP A 550 -3.99 -37.81 37.71
N ASN A 551 -4.28 -38.25 38.93
CA ASN A 551 -3.39 -38.24 40.09
C ASN A 551 -3.02 -39.68 40.48
N ALA A 552 -1.75 -39.94 40.77
CA ALA A 552 -1.26 -41.21 41.26
C ALA A 552 -0.49 -41.02 42.59
N PRO A 553 -1.10 -41.33 43.74
CA PRO A 553 -0.49 -41.09 45.05
C PRO A 553 0.70 -42.03 45.32
N PHE A 554 1.68 -41.53 46.09
CA PHE A 554 2.79 -42.31 46.62
C PHE A 554 3.13 -41.85 48.06
N ARG A 555 4.04 -42.54 48.73
CA ARG A 555 4.41 -42.18 50.11
C ARG A 555 5.04 -40.79 50.16
N GLY A 556 4.31 -39.81 50.69
CA GLY A 556 4.77 -38.43 50.84
C GLY A 556 4.45 -37.51 49.67
N GLY A 557 3.63 -37.92 48.69
CA GLY A 557 3.28 -37.06 47.55
C GLY A 557 2.33 -37.70 46.53
N GLU A 558 2.18 -37.04 45.39
CA GLU A 558 1.40 -37.50 44.25
C GLU A 558 2.08 -37.15 42.93
N TRP A 559 1.96 -38.04 41.95
CA TRP A 559 2.19 -37.72 40.54
C TRP A 559 0.89 -37.20 39.95
N TYR A 560 0.99 -36.31 38.96
CA TYR A 560 -0.17 -35.94 38.15
C TYR A 560 0.18 -35.84 36.67
N VAL A 561 -0.84 -36.08 35.83
CA VAL A 561 -0.81 -35.83 34.38
C VAL A 561 -2.06 -35.04 34.01
N ARG A 562 -1.88 -33.93 33.28
CA ARG A 562 -2.95 -33.01 32.91
C ARG A 562 -2.91 -32.66 31.42
N PRO A 563 -3.73 -33.31 30.58
CA PRO A 563 -4.08 -32.77 29.27
C PRO A 563 -5.06 -31.60 29.40
N ALA A 564 -4.87 -30.54 28.61
CA ALA A 564 -5.80 -29.42 28.52
C ALA A 564 -5.90 -28.85 27.11
N VAL A 565 -7.04 -28.26 26.81
CA VAL A 565 -7.32 -27.58 25.54
C VAL A 565 -8.10 -26.29 25.79
N ALA A 566 -7.80 -25.24 25.05
CA ALA A 566 -8.50 -23.97 25.12
C ALA A 566 -8.74 -23.36 23.74
N PHE A 567 -9.83 -22.62 23.63
CA PHE A 567 -10.25 -21.92 22.43
C PHE A 567 -10.74 -20.52 22.79
N ASN A 568 -10.43 -19.54 21.95
CA ASN A 568 -11.03 -18.22 22.06
C ASN A 568 -11.29 -17.60 20.68
N ARG A 569 -12.23 -16.66 20.63
CA ARG A 569 -12.54 -15.90 19.42
C ARG A 569 -12.94 -14.48 19.78
N TYR A 570 -12.40 -13.54 19.00
CA TYR A 570 -12.66 -12.11 19.18
C TYR A 570 -12.70 -11.42 17.80
N SER A 571 -13.66 -10.50 17.64
CA SER A 571 -13.68 -9.59 16.49
C SER A 571 -12.83 -8.37 16.84
N VAL A 572 -12.08 -7.86 15.85
CA VAL A 572 -11.22 -6.69 16.02
C VAL A 572 -11.42 -5.75 14.84
N VAL A 573 -11.40 -4.44 15.12
CA VAL A 573 -11.26 -3.42 14.09
C VAL A 573 -9.80 -2.97 14.14
N VAL A 574 -9.14 -2.99 13.00
CA VAL A 574 -7.74 -2.62 12.86
C VAL A 574 -7.66 -1.30 12.12
N GLN A 575 -6.95 -0.32 12.65
CA GLN A 575 -6.72 0.98 12.04
C GLN A 575 -5.22 1.17 11.83
N ARG A 576 -4.81 1.51 10.62
CA ARG A 576 -3.40 1.83 10.35
C ARG A 576 -3.00 3.10 11.13
N PRO A 577 -1.83 3.10 11.81
CA PRO A 577 -1.32 4.29 12.48
C PRO A 577 -1.26 5.48 11.52
N LEU A 578 -1.67 6.65 12.00
CA LEU A 578 -1.59 7.89 11.24
C LEU A 578 -0.26 8.59 11.52
N LEU A 579 0.67 8.48 10.58
CA LEU A 579 1.87 9.32 10.49
C LEU A 579 1.64 10.47 9.51
N THR A 580 2.56 11.42 9.47
CA THR A 580 2.51 12.56 8.54
C THR A 580 2.35 12.04 7.10
N ASN A 581 1.25 12.44 6.45
CA ASN A 581 0.94 12.10 5.04
C ASN A 581 0.82 10.60 4.81
N THR A 582 0.22 9.94 5.77
CA THR A 582 -0.28 8.58 5.60
C THR A 582 -1.78 8.62 5.81
N GLU A 583 -2.45 7.51 5.56
CA GLU A 583 -3.90 7.40 5.77
C GLU A 583 -4.18 6.42 6.89
N ALA A 584 -5.20 6.70 7.70
CA ALA A 584 -5.61 5.82 8.79
C ALA A 584 -6.67 4.81 8.32
N GLY A 585 -6.31 3.98 7.34
CA GLY A 585 -7.21 2.95 6.80
C GLY A 585 -7.72 2.00 7.89
N THR A 586 -9.00 1.66 7.84
CA THR A 586 -9.69 0.85 8.86
C THR A 586 -10.22 -0.47 8.29
N GLY A 587 -10.06 -1.58 8.99
CA GLY A 587 -10.48 -2.90 8.49
C GLY A 587 -11.01 -3.81 9.59
N TYR A 588 -11.99 -4.64 9.23
CA TYR A 588 -12.56 -5.63 10.15
C TYR A 588 -11.83 -6.96 10.02
N SER A 589 -11.33 -7.47 11.13
CA SER A 589 -10.72 -8.80 11.20
C SER A 589 -11.29 -9.62 12.35
N ARG A 590 -10.98 -10.91 12.34
CA ARG A 590 -11.24 -11.80 13.46
C ARG A 590 -9.96 -12.46 13.87
N MET A 591 -9.88 -12.66 15.17
CA MET A 591 -8.80 -13.40 15.74
C MET A 591 -9.33 -14.65 16.44
N LYS A 592 -8.62 -15.76 16.24
CA LYS A 592 -9.01 -17.09 16.72
C LYS A 592 -7.80 -17.73 17.38
N GLY A 593 -7.94 -18.09 18.64
CA GLY A 593 -6.90 -18.78 19.39
C GLY A 593 -7.27 -20.23 19.66
N ARG A 594 -6.25 -21.10 19.61
CA ARG A 594 -6.30 -22.50 20.03
C ARG A 594 -5.04 -22.80 20.81
N ASP A 595 -5.17 -23.49 21.93
CA ASP A 595 -4.03 -23.94 22.71
C ASP A 595 -4.28 -25.35 23.23
N VAL A 596 -3.28 -26.21 23.14
CA VAL A 596 -3.31 -27.57 23.69
C VAL A 596 -2.06 -27.76 24.52
N SER A 597 -2.20 -28.36 25.70
CA SER A 597 -1.07 -28.72 26.56
C SER A 597 -1.20 -30.12 27.11
N LEU A 598 -0.04 -30.72 27.38
CA LEU A 598 0.10 -31.93 28.17
C LEU A 598 1.18 -31.68 29.22
N GLU A 599 0.77 -31.71 30.48
CA GLU A 599 1.62 -31.47 31.64
C GLU A 599 1.74 -32.73 32.48
N ALA A 600 2.91 -32.97 33.03
CA ALA A 600 3.13 -33.98 34.06
C ALA A 600 4.01 -33.40 35.17
N GLY A 601 3.74 -33.79 36.40
CA GLY A 601 4.48 -33.28 37.53
C GLY A 601 4.33 -34.11 38.79
N GLN A 602 5.02 -33.68 39.83
CA GLN A 602 4.89 -34.23 41.17
C GLN A 602 4.61 -33.13 42.16
N ARG A 603 3.88 -33.48 43.22
CA ARG A 603 3.75 -32.70 44.43
C ARG A 603 4.13 -33.56 45.61
N PHE A 604 4.89 -33.00 46.54
CA PHE A 604 5.38 -33.72 47.71
C PHE A 604 5.20 -32.86 48.95
N ASN A 605 4.85 -33.54 50.04
CA ASN A 605 4.71 -32.97 51.36
C ASN A 605 6.09 -32.91 52.03
N ALA A 606 6.56 -31.71 52.30
CA ALA A 606 7.71 -31.45 53.15
C ALA A 606 7.27 -31.20 54.61
N ASP A 607 8.24 -31.04 55.50
CA ASP A 607 7.98 -30.74 56.91
C ASP A 607 7.06 -29.52 57.09
N HIS A 608 6.24 -29.54 58.13
CA HIS A 608 5.28 -28.47 58.47
C HIS A 608 4.20 -28.24 57.41
N SER A 609 3.77 -29.28 56.69
CA SER A 609 2.70 -29.22 55.67
C SER A 609 3.03 -28.29 54.50
N VAL A 610 4.32 -28.04 54.23
CA VAL A 610 4.76 -27.31 53.03
C VAL A 610 4.63 -28.23 51.83
N LEU A 611 3.96 -27.76 50.78
CA LEU A 611 3.85 -28.48 49.51
C LEU A 611 4.90 -27.94 48.55
N LEU A 612 5.69 -28.84 48.01
CA LEU A 612 6.66 -28.55 46.96
C LEU A 612 6.25 -29.33 45.71
N GLY A 613 6.40 -28.71 44.55
CA GLY A 613 6.05 -29.33 43.28
C GLY A 613 7.03 -29.01 42.18
N TRP A 614 7.10 -29.90 41.20
CA TRP A 614 7.74 -29.63 39.92
C TRP A 614 6.84 -30.14 38.81
N HIS A 615 6.94 -29.50 37.65
CA HIS A 615 6.17 -29.87 36.47
C HIS A 615 6.97 -29.67 35.20
N LEU A 616 6.62 -30.44 34.19
CA LEU A 616 7.09 -30.26 32.83
C LEU A 616 5.96 -30.55 31.87
N GLY A 617 5.99 -29.93 30.70
CA GLY A 617 4.96 -30.15 29.72
C GLY A 617 5.34 -29.70 28.33
N VAL A 618 4.47 -30.05 27.39
CA VAL A 618 4.51 -29.57 26.02
C VAL A 618 3.24 -28.78 25.76
N ARG A 619 3.38 -27.63 25.12
CA ARG A 619 2.29 -26.74 24.76
C ARG A 619 2.35 -26.42 23.27
N HIS A 620 1.20 -26.44 22.60
CA HIS A 620 1.05 -25.98 21.24
C HIS A 620 -0.01 -24.87 21.17
N SER A 621 0.43 -23.66 20.85
CA SER A 621 -0.42 -22.48 20.68
C SER A 621 -0.54 -22.12 19.19
N SER A 622 -1.75 -21.81 18.73
CA SER A 622 -2.02 -21.22 17.42
C SER A 622 -2.97 -20.04 17.57
N VAL A 623 -2.51 -18.85 17.20
CA VAL A 623 -3.33 -17.64 17.13
C VAL A 623 -3.39 -17.19 15.68
N LEU A 624 -4.60 -17.12 15.12
CA LEU A 624 -4.85 -16.73 13.74
C LEU A 624 -5.56 -15.37 13.68
N ARG A 625 -4.99 -14.41 12.97
CA ARG A 625 -5.70 -13.23 12.45
C ARG A 625 -6.20 -13.53 11.04
N THR A 626 -7.49 -13.39 10.78
CA THR A 626 -8.03 -13.57 9.42
C THR A 626 -7.59 -12.42 8.52
N ALA A 627 -7.47 -12.69 7.22
CA ALA A 627 -7.26 -11.67 6.19
C ALA A 627 -8.35 -10.58 6.29
N TYR A 628 -7.99 -9.35 5.96
CA TYR A 628 -8.90 -8.21 5.87
C TYR A 628 -8.35 -7.18 4.90
N SER A 629 -9.22 -6.32 4.38
CA SER A 629 -8.84 -5.15 3.59
C SER A 629 -9.29 -3.88 4.30
N GLU A 630 -8.49 -2.83 4.15
CA GLU A 630 -8.81 -1.50 4.65
C GLU A 630 -9.97 -0.87 3.88
N GLN A 631 -10.63 0.05 4.58
CA GLN A 631 -11.69 0.93 4.14
C GLN A 631 -11.34 2.33 4.66
N ASN A 632 -11.98 3.36 4.11
CA ASN A 632 -11.72 4.75 4.50
C ASN A 632 -10.27 5.20 4.24
N ALA A 633 -9.66 4.69 3.17
CA ALA A 633 -8.37 5.10 2.64
C ALA A 633 -8.45 5.12 1.10
N ALA A 634 -7.77 6.07 0.47
CA ALA A 634 -7.57 6.18 -0.97
C ALA A 634 -6.72 5.03 -1.52
N PHE A 635 -5.75 4.55 -0.73
CA PHE A 635 -4.91 3.40 -1.03
C PHE A 635 -5.08 2.32 0.05
N PRO A 636 -6.21 1.58 0.02
CA PRO A 636 -6.51 0.58 1.04
C PRO A 636 -5.59 -0.64 0.91
N PHE A 637 -4.92 -1.02 2.00
CA PHE A 637 -4.17 -2.27 2.05
C PHE A 637 -5.08 -3.48 2.22
N SER A 638 -4.79 -4.53 1.47
CA SER A 638 -5.30 -5.89 1.69
C SER A 638 -4.23 -6.71 2.40
N TYR A 639 -4.57 -7.20 3.60
CA TYR A 639 -3.66 -7.96 4.45
C TYR A 639 -3.98 -9.44 4.42
N SER A 640 -2.93 -10.24 4.25
CA SER A 640 -2.99 -11.70 4.34
C SER A 640 -3.37 -12.18 5.76
N ALA A 641 -3.84 -13.42 5.86
CA ALA A 641 -4.08 -14.05 7.16
C ALA A 641 -2.73 -14.39 7.82
N ILE A 642 -2.64 -14.15 9.14
CA ILE A 642 -1.42 -14.40 9.91
C ILE A 642 -1.70 -15.50 10.92
N ASN A 643 -0.93 -16.59 10.86
CA ASN A 643 -1.03 -17.69 11.82
C ASN A 643 0.26 -17.79 12.65
N ASN A 644 0.21 -17.32 13.89
CA ASN A 644 1.30 -17.43 14.83
C ASN A 644 1.22 -18.78 15.56
N ARG A 645 2.09 -19.73 15.19
CA ARG A 645 2.16 -21.07 15.76
C ARG A 645 3.41 -21.22 16.61
N ARG A 646 3.26 -21.78 17.80
CA ARG A 646 4.37 -22.05 18.71
C ARG A 646 4.14 -23.37 19.42
N THR A 647 5.07 -24.31 19.22
CA THR A 647 5.20 -25.49 20.07
C THR A 647 6.35 -25.26 21.03
N SER A 648 6.10 -25.34 22.33
CA SER A 648 7.12 -25.20 23.37
C SER A 648 7.13 -26.40 24.30
N ALA A 649 8.30 -26.67 24.88
CA ALA A 649 8.43 -27.46 26.09
C ALA A 649 8.68 -26.50 27.25
N TYR A 650 8.08 -26.77 28.39
CA TYR A 650 8.23 -25.96 29.58
C TYR A 650 8.53 -26.83 30.80
N VAL A 651 9.21 -26.23 31.77
CA VAL A 651 9.51 -26.82 33.07
C VAL A 651 9.29 -25.77 34.14
N GLY A 652 8.77 -26.19 35.29
CA GLY A 652 8.54 -25.30 36.40
C GLY A 652 8.64 -25.97 37.76
N ALA A 653 8.63 -25.13 38.79
CA ALA A 653 8.63 -25.52 40.18
C ALA A 653 7.66 -24.63 40.95
N ASP A 654 6.92 -25.25 41.87
CA ASP A 654 5.89 -24.62 42.67
C ASP A 654 6.16 -24.86 44.16
N VAL A 655 5.77 -23.89 44.99
CA VAL A 655 5.78 -24.02 46.45
C VAL A 655 4.50 -23.45 47.02
N ALA A 656 3.90 -24.16 47.98
CA ALA A 656 2.82 -23.64 48.80
C ALA A 656 3.16 -23.82 50.28
N VAL A 657 3.21 -22.70 51.01
CA VAL A 657 3.56 -22.64 52.42
C VAL A 657 2.33 -22.26 53.24
N PRO A 658 1.84 -23.13 54.15
CA PRO A 658 0.80 -22.75 55.08
C PRO A 658 1.37 -21.75 56.10
N LEU A 659 0.89 -20.50 56.04
CA LEU A 659 1.30 -19.44 56.98
C LEU A 659 0.48 -19.52 58.27
N THR A 660 -0.78 -19.94 58.16
CA THR A 660 -1.70 -20.19 59.29
C THR A 660 -2.63 -21.35 58.96
N ALA A 661 -3.52 -21.73 59.88
CA ALA A 661 -4.56 -22.74 59.62
C ALA A 661 -5.53 -22.36 58.47
N ARG A 662 -5.60 -21.08 58.08
CA ARG A 662 -6.51 -20.58 57.04
C ARG A 662 -5.80 -19.89 55.87
N LEU A 663 -4.53 -19.54 56.00
CA LEU A 663 -3.79 -18.76 55.00
C LEU A 663 -2.62 -19.58 54.46
N LYS A 664 -2.55 -19.76 53.14
CA LYS A 664 -1.37 -20.30 52.44
C LYS A 664 -0.79 -19.26 51.49
N TRP A 665 0.53 -19.20 51.42
CA TRP A 665 1.26 -18.46 50.40
C TRP A 665 1.73 -19.43 49.32
N MET A 666 1.70 -18.99 48.06
CA MET A 666 2.07 -19.78 46.89
C MET A 666 3.08 -19.02 46.05
N ALA A 667 4.05 -19.72 45.46
CA ALA A 667 4.93 -19.16 44.45
C ALA A 667 5.30 -20.20 43.40
N GLY A 668 5.59 -19.73 42.19
CA GLY A 668 5.95 -20.58 41.07
C GLY A 668 6.98 -19.93 40.15
N LEU A 669 7.75 -20.78 39.48
CA LEU A 669 8.69 -20.40 38.43
C LEU A 669 8.49 -21.34 37.24
N GLU A 670 8.32 -20.80 36.04
CA GLU A 670 8.22 -21.57 34.79
C GLU A 670 9.20 -21.01 33.75
N ILE A 671 9.87 -21.92 33.04
CA ILE A 671 10.69 -21.62 31.86
C ILE A 671 10.12 -22.39 30.67
N ASP A 672 9.63 -21.66 29.67
CA ASP A 672 9.10 -22.16 28.40
C ASP A 672 10.12 -21.93 27.29
N ARG A 673 10.45 -22.99 26.54
CA ARG A 673 11.35 -22.95 25.38
C ARG A 673 10.62 -23.41 24.13
N ARG A 674 10.60 -22.55 23.10
CA ARG A 674 10.12 -22.88 21.75
C ARG A 674 10.95 -24.02 21.15
N LEU A 675 10.27 -25.07 20.71
CA LEU A 675 10.82 -26.22 19.99
C LEU A 675 10.53 -26.13 18.48
N TYR A 676 9.31 -25.70 18.13
CA TYR A 676 8.85 -25.58 16.74
C TYR A 676 7.96 -24.35 16.58
N GLY A 677 7.87 -23.83 15.36
CA GLY A 677 7.08 -22.68 14.98
C GLY A 677 7.95 -21.59 14.36
N ASP A 678 7.49 -21.04 13.25
CA ASP A 678 8.23 -20.04 12.47
C ASP A 678 8.03 -18.63 13.02
N ASP A 679 8.95 -17.75 12.67
CA ASP A 679 8.83 -16.32 12.95
C ASP A 679 7.75 -15.76 11.99
N PRO A 680 6.64 -15.22 12.52
CA PRO A 680 5.49 -14.90 11.69
C PRO A 680 5.76 -13.66 10.82
N VAL A 681 5.20 -13.69 9.62
CA VAL A 681 5.29 -12.60 8.64
C VAL A 681 3.97 -11.86 8.59
N TYR A 682 4.04 -10.53 8.72
CA TYR A 682 2.93 -9.63 8.49
C TYR A 682 3.01 -9.12 7.05
N GLY A 683 2.11 -9.62 6.19
CA GLY A 683 2.08 -9.30 4.77
C GLY A 683 0.83 -8.52 4.37
N GLY A 684 1.00 -7.49 3.53
CA GLY A 684 -0.09 -6.73 2.92
C GLY A 684 0.30 -6.16 1.56
N HIS A 685 -0.70 -5.73 0.81
CA HIS A 685 -0.52 -5.10 -0.49
C HIS A 685 -1.56 -4.00 -0.69
N ALA A 686 -1.18 -2.89 -1.30
CA ALA A 686 -2.11 -1.90 -1.83
C ALA A 686 -1.76 -1.58 -3.27
N ASP A 687 -2.80 -1.43 -4.10
CA ASP A 687 -2.67 -0.90 -5.45
C ASP A 687 -1.88 0.42 -5.39
N TYR A 688 -1.01 0.64 -6.38
CA TYR A 688 -0.11 1.79 -6.45
C TYR A 688 1.00 1.83 -5.42
N ILE A 689 0.84 1.28 -4.21
CA ILE A 689 1.91 1.33 -3.18
C ILE A 689 2.87 0.14 -3.29
N GLY A 690 2.34 -1.03 -3.67
CA GLY A 690 3.11 -2.27 -3.81
C GLY A 690 2.97 -3.21 -2.61
N GLY A 691 3.80 -4.24 -2.60
CA GLY A 691 3.81 -5.27 -1.55
C GLY A 691 4.59 -4.86 -0.30
N PHE A 692 4.11 -5.26 0.88
CA PHE A 692 4.79 -5.11 2.16
C PHE A 692 4.86 -6.46 2.88
N ALA A 693 6.04 -6.79 3.40
CA ALA A 693 6.24 -7.96 4.25
C ALA A 693 7.17 -7.60 5.42
N HIS A 694 6.70 -7.82 6.64
CA HIS A 694 7.46 -7.59 7.86
C HIS A 694 7.53 -8.85 8.70
N GLN A 695 8.74 -9.39 8.85
CA GLN A 695 8.97 -10.58 9.67
C GLN A 695 9.34 -10.18 11.10
N MET A 696 8.69 -10.80 12.09
CA MET A 696 8.99 -10.55 13.50
C MET A 696 9.83 -11.66 14.11
N VAL A 697 11.02 -11.30 14.59
CA VAL A 697 11.91 -12.23 15.28
C VAL A 697 11.44 -12.47 16.71
N MET A 698 11.02 -13.70 17.01
CA MET A 698 10.46 -14.08 18.31
C MET A 698 11.49 -14.78 19.20
N LYS A 699 11.62 -14.33 20.45
CA LYS A 699 12.46 -14.96 21.47
C LYS A 699 12.02 -16.40 21.74
N ARG A 700 13.04 -17.26 21.83
CA ARG A 700 12.86 -18.71 22.03
C ARG A 700 12.48 -19.06 23.46
N VAL A 701 12.93 -18.28 24.44
CA VAL A 701 12.73 -18.58 25.87
C VAL A 701 11.82 -17.53 26.52
N ILE A 702 10.81 -17.99 27.25
CA ILE A 702 9.91 -17.21 28.07
C ILE A 702 10.09 -17.67 29.52
N GLY A 703 10.27 -16.73 30.43
CA GLY A 703 10.30 -17.01 31.87
C GLY A 703 9.10 -16.36 32.55
N THR A 704 8.46 -17.08 33.46
CA THR A 704 7.33 -16.62 34.27
C THR A 704 7.62 -16.85 35.73
N ILE A 705 7.38 -15.85 36.57
CA ILE A 705 7.42 -15.92 38.03
C ILE A 705 6.02 -15.58 38.54
N SER A 706 5.48 -16.42 39.42
CA SER A 706 4.18 -16.21 40.04
C SER A 706 4.29 -16.18 41.56
N SER A 707 3.40 -15.43 42.21
CA SER A 707 3.26 -15.37 43.66
C SER A 707 1.80 -15.12 44.00
N GLY A 708 1.30 -15.74 45.06
CA GLY A 708 -0.10 -15.63 45.45
C GLY A 708 -0.38 -16.02 46.88
N VAL A 709 -1.62 -15.78 47.30
CA VAL A 709 -2.14 -16.15 48.61
C VAL A 709 -3.53 -16.74 48.44
N GLU A 710 -3.87 -17.72 49.28
CA GLU A 710 -5.23 -18.24 49.40
C GLU A 710 -5.64 -18.24 50.87
N TYR A 711 -6.80 -17.66 51.14
CA TYR A 711 -7.41 -17.56 52.45
C TYR A 711 -8.72 -18.37 52.49
N ARG A 712 -8.79 -19.36 53.38
CA ARG A 712 -10.01 -20.14 53.63
C ARG A 712 -10.98 -19.34 54.50
N LEU A 713 -12.11 -18.98 53.91
CA LEU A 713 -13.22 -18.28 54.57
C LEU A 713 -14.01 -19.25 55.46
N SER A 714 -14.20 -20.48 54.98
CA SER A 714 -14.84 -21.60 55.67
C SER A 714 -14.17 -22.92 55.21
N PRO A 715 -14.57 -24.09 55.73
CA PRO A 715 -14.11 -25.37 55.20
C PRO A 715 -14.44 -25.58 53.71
N THR A 716 -15.46 -24.90 53.19
CA THR A 716 -15.98 -25.08 51.82
C THR A 716 -15.75 -23.87 50.91
N MET A 717 -15.23 -22.75 51.42
CA MET A 717 -15.05 -21.51 50.66
C MET A 717 -13.65 -20.91 50.83
N PHE A 718 -13.09 -20.41 49.73
CA PHE A 718 -11.79 -19.76 49.72
C PHE A 718 -11.81 -18.48 48.88
N TRP A 719 -10.94 -17.55 49.26
CA TRP A 719 -10.56 -16.39 48.47
C TRP A 719 -9.09 -16.52 48.08
N GLY A 720 -8.73 -16.20 46.84
CA GLY A 720 -7.37 -16.30 46.35
C GLY A 720 -6.95 -15.08 45.54
N ALA A 721 -5.68 -14.70 45.66
CA ALA A 721 -5.07 -13.65 44.86
C ALA A 721 -3.73 -14.16 44.30
N THR A 722 -3.52 -14.03 42.99
CA THR A 722 -2.26 -14.39 42.33
C THR A 722 -1.75 -13.24 41.48
N PHE A 723 -0.44 -13.17 41.34
CA PHE A 723 0.28 -12.19 40.56
C PHE A 723 1.40 -12.86 39.79
N ASP A 724 1.52 -12.56 38.50
CA ASP A 724 2.50 -13.15 37.61
C ASP A 724 3.28 -12.09 36.86
N VAL A 725 4.58 -12.30 36.72
CA VAL A 725 5.49 -11.49 35.92
C VAL A 725 6.19 -12.38 34.93
N SER A 726 6.24 -11.97 33.67
CA SER A 726 6.87 -12.79 32.64
C SER A 726 7.54 -11.98 31.55
N ARG A 727 8.61 -12.54 30.97
CA ARG A 727 9.31 -11.98 29.82
C ARG A 727 8.92 -12.75 28.56
N ARG A 728 8.27 -12.08 27.61
CA ARG A 728 7.55 -12.72 26.50
C ARG A 728 8.39 -12.92 25.23
N ALA A 729 7.79 -13.57 24.23
CA ALA A 729 8.40 -13.86 22.94
C ALA A 729 8.82 -12.58 22.19
N LEU A 730 8.06 -11.48 22.31
CA LEU A 730 8.43 -10.18 21.73
C LEU A 730 9.49 -9.42 22.54
N GLY A 731 9.89 -9.93 23.72
CA GLY A 731 10.81 -9.27 24.64
C GLY A 731 10.13 -8.40 25.69
N ASP A 732 8.85 -8.09 25.51
CA ASP A 732 8.01 -7.33 26.44
C ASP A 732 7.86 -8.01 27.80
N ARG A 733 7.60 -7.20 28.83
CA ARG A 733 7.22 -7.67 30.16
C ARG A 733 5.70 -7.71 30.26
N THR A 734 5.17 -8.84 30.71
CA THR A 734 3.74 -8.98 31.02
C THR A 734 3.55 -9.09 32.52
N TRP A 735 2.57 -8.35 33.01
CA TRP A 735 2.10 -8.38 34.39
C TRP A 735 0.67 -8.91 34.40
N SER A 736 0.39 -9.89 35.24
CA SER A 736 -0.93 -10.48 35.43
C SER A 736 -1.28 -10.43 36.91
N GLY A 737 -2.54 -10.15 37.22
CA GLY A 737 -3.08 -10.25 38.56
C GLY A 737 -4.47 -10.84 38.51
N THR A 738 -4.75 -11.86 39.32
CA THR A 738 -6.06 -12.52 39.38
C THR A 738 -6.55 -12.57 40.82
N LEU A 739 -7.81 -12.23 41.01
CA LEU A 739 -8.57 -12.46 42.24
C LEU A 739 -9.60 -13.55 41.97
N SER A 740 -9.80 -14.43 42.94
CA SER A 740 -10.73 -15.55 42.83
C SER A 740 -11.51 -15.74 44.13
N LEU A 741 -12.77 -16.13 43.97
CA LEU A 741 -13.63 -16.60 45.05
C LEU A 741 -14.17 -17.96 44.59
N GLY A 742 -14.01 -18.99 45.40
CA GLY A 742 -14.44 -20.32 45.04
C GLY A 742 -14.84 -21.16 46.22
N GLY A 743 -15.30 -22.37 45.91
CA GLY A 743 -15.66 -23.36 46.91
C GLY A 743 -15.37 -24.79 46.49
N ARG A 744 -15.36 -25.67 47.49
CA ARG A 744 -15.08 -27.11 47.39
C ARG A 744 -16.16 -27.88 48.18
N PHE A 745 -16.76 -28.89 47.57
CA PHE A 745 -17.89 -29.66 48.11
C PHE A 745 -17.73 -31.16 47.86
#